data_AF-A0A2H3AK42-F1
#
_entry.id   AF-A0A2H3AK42-F1
#
_cell.length_a   1.000
_cell.length_b   1.000
_cell.length_c   1.000
_cell.angle_alpha   90.00
_cell.angle_beta   90.00
_cell.angle_gamma   90.00
#
_symmetry.space_group_name_H-M   'P 1'
#
loop_
_entity.id
_entity.type
_entity.pdbx_description
1 polymer ?
#
loop_
_entity_poly.entity_id
_entity_poly.type
_entity_poly.pdbx_seq_one_letter_code
_entity_poly.pdbx_strand_id
1 'polypeptide(L)'
;MSSSSTTVSPNVGPYKGKITHRSWAQLPEELVRQIATFYILDMSSSRTYPTMWDFRELWHARMAYTAIRDGMELERIMAVCPQWLKSLETHLFWHHAVNVLDPVDVLGHYAFVAPPTTATTNSSNGLSYPERLSPYQHYRNILSYSCAICRINYPHINHGLGLAKRAVRFPTLGIVGICRDHDRHKTSYCGVCYREATRERDLSRDRVGCMSNEDPETWPGIDATCKQCRKDGLFRRAYARVEDQEALGILGSKDIDDEARAAVEGFLTFADGSVRRTLETVQDRLWLKKQTRMRQFRSLVAANRYETREDGLQQLSAYRAAIRAHESDEDLDMDASDFEEEEEEDPEIEQRSLEDHSAKSMALGDWARNRILDGFWVTPCDQWISGTMLEVSRAEHPCPWTRGDEDDSGEERPRQATVMGDVPPSYSLCEHANYAYMKELRTLLLPPMKNIVRRLVIECAADGYDAVRKACKMTLDDVVHELKDEAVWFDGFDWLERRRNDRLEARKTEQRTRTMEESSSSDDSSLSSKSDGSTTSPVLSTSTLQTTPSPPPKEAILIPVSPILDPPRLLRPIPYIPESLIHLPEQSLEVFQGIWRDACRPLYHCRCKICERAKAAEGVVQIAPEDTAQPVTAAAEIRLPSPEVNEPEADDEDLDYDSYYDEEFYSEEDDEAWSPSADRKSPEVPDLPVRKRSLDDVAEPVRSGTPPKKLKVDVEVDVPEPRLKKRNSEELEVVEDGAGRKRFKTEDIVESPPMSLENSDHSSSVPPLEEEEAR
;
A
#
# COMPACT_ATOMS: atom_id res chain seq x y z
N MET A 1 2.63 35.80 -59.03
CA MET A 1 3.89 36.31 -59.60
C MET A 1 4.95 35.23 -59.43
N SER A 2 5.03 34.33 -60.42
CA SER A 2 5.88 33.15 -60.37
C SER A 2 7.30 33.55 -60.77
N SER A 3 8.21 33.50 -59.80
CA SER A 3 9.63 33.67 -60.04
C SER A 3 10.24 32.27 -60.19
N SER A 4 10.57 31.89 -61.41
CA SER A 4 11.35 30.69 -61.69
C SER A 4 12.74 30.86 -61.10
N SER A 5 12.96 30.32 -59.90
CA SER A 5 14.28 30.21 -59.29
C SER A 5 15.03 29.06 -59.94
N THR A 6 15.73 29.36 -61.03
CA THR A 6 16.83 28.54 -61.54
C THR A 6 17.82 28.31 -60.41
N THR A 7 18.02 27.06 -60.02
CA THR A 7 19.04 26.63 -59.05
C THR A 7 20.43 26.86 -59.63
N VAL A 8 20.88 28.11 -59.60
CA VAL A 8 22.31 28.41 -59.62
C VAL A 8 22.84 27.86 -58.30
N SER A 9 23.61 26.77 -58.35
CA SER A 9 24.43 26.36 -57.19
C SER A 9 25.20 27.61 -56.76
N PRO A 10 24.98 28.16 -55.55
CA PRO A 10 25.75 29.31 -55.12
C PRO A 10 27.19 28.81 -55.10
N ASN A 11 27.99 29.36 -56.01
CA ASN A 11 29.42 29.17 -56.02
C ASN A 11 29.88 29.64 -54.65
N VAL A 12 30.09 28.68 -53.73
CA VAL A 12 30.52 28.94 -52.36
C VAL A 12 31.93 29.47 -52.49
N GLY A 13 32.03 30.79 -52.69
CA GLY A 13 33.30 31.48 -52.69
C GLY A 13 34.05 31.06 -51.42
N PRO A 14 35.34 30.70 -51.52
CA PRO A 14 36.12 30.28 -50.36
C PRO A 14 36.04 31.39 -49.30
N TYR A 15 35.29 31.13 -48.23
CA TYR A 15 35.01 32.11 -47.18
C TYR A 15 36.28 32.38 -46.37
N LYS A 16 37.09 33.33 -46.83
CA LYS A 16 38.23 33.90 -46.10
C LYS A 16 37.72 35.00 -45.16
N GLY A 17 37.43 34.65 -43.91
CA GLY A 17 37.15 35.64 -42.87
C GLY A 17 36.84 35.04 -41.50
N LYS A 18 37.56 35.53 -40.47
CA LYS A 18 37.29 35.29 -39.04
C LYS A 18 35.97 35.97 -38.64
N ILE A 19 34.84 35.35 -38.94
CA ILE A 19 33.52 35.77 -38.42
C ILE A 19 33.19 34.87 -37.24
N THR A 20 33.38 35.39 -36.03
CA THR A 20 33.12 34.72 -34.74
C THR A 20 31.64 34.76 -34.30
N HIS A 21 30.73 35.16 -35.20
CA HIS A 21 29.29 35.31 -34.92
C HIS A 21 28.41 34.56 -35.92
N ARG A 22 28.74 33.30 -36.24
CA ARG A 22 27.80 32.46 -37.00
C ARG A 22 26.64 32.08 -36.09
N SER A 23 25.43 32.48 -36.45
CA SER A 23 24.22 32.00 -35.77
C SER A 23 23.88 30.59 -36.25
N TRP A 24 23.15 29.82 -35.42
CA TRP A 24 22.72 28.45 -35.74
C TRP A 24 21.99 28.33 -37.10
N ALA A 25 21.26 29.38 -37.51
CA ALA A 25 20.55 29.43 -38.78
C ALA A 25 21.45 29.53 -40.02
N GLN A 26 22.74 29.86 -39.86
CA GLN A 26 23.71 30.05 -40.95
C GLN A 26 24.65 28.85 -41.13
N LEU A 27 24.41 27.75 -40.42
CA LEU A 27 25.19 26.53 -40.62
C LEU A 27 24.92 25.95 -42.03
N PRO A 28 25.96 25.47 -42.73
CA PRO A 28 25.79 24.68 -43.95
C PRO A 28 24.83 23.51 -43.72
N GLU A 29 23.97 23.22 -44.70
CA GLU A 29 22.95 22.16 -44.61
C GLU A 29 23.56 20.80 -44.24
N GLU A 30 24.75 20.49 -44.79
CA GLU A 30 25.46 19.24 -44.53
C GLU A 30 25.88 19.10 -43.06
N LEU A 31 26.32 20.19 -42.42
CA LEU A 31 26.64 20.17 -41.00
C LEU A 31 25.38 19.98 -40.15
N VAL A 32 24.25 20.60 -40.54
CA VAL A 32 22.97 20.41 -39.84
C VAL A 32 22.52 18.94 -39.94
N ARG A 33 22.62 18.32 -41.12
CA ARG A 33 22.32 16.89 -41.32
C ARG A 33 23.26 15.99 -40.51
N GLN A 34 24.55 16.31 -40.47
CA GLN A 34 25.53 15.55 -39.68
C GLN A 34 25.25 15.65 -38.17
N ILE A 35 24.91 16.84 -37.67
CA ILE A 35 24.47 17.04 -36.27
C ILE A 35 23.23 16.20 -35.97
N ALA A 36 22.22 16.24 -36.84
CA ALA A 36 21.01 15.43 -36.68
C ALA A 36 21.29 13.92 -36.71
N THR A 37 22.20 13.46 -37.58
CA THR A 37 22.65 12.05 -37.62
C THR A 37 23.29 11.65 -36.29
N PHE A 38 24.25 12.43 -35.79
CA PHE A 38 24.90 12.13 -34.51
C PHE A 38 23.92 12.17 -33.34
N TYR A 39 22.98 13.11 -33.35
CA TYR A 39 21.93 13.15 -32.34
C TYR A 39 21.07 11.89 -32.37
N ILE A 40 20.56 11.45 -33.54
CA ILE A 40 19.76 10.22 -33.63
C ILE A 40 20.57 9.00 -33.18
N LEU A 41 21.85 8.91 -33.53
CA LEU A 41 22.73 7.82 -33.10
C LEU A 41 22.90 7.81 -31.57
N ASP A 42 23.15 8.98 -30.96
CA ASP A 42 23.26 9.13 -29.51
C ASP A 42 21.95 8.74 -28.80
N MET A 43 20.82 9.24 -29.31
CA MET A 43 19.48 8.89 -28.82
C MET A 43 19.18 7.39 -28.95
N SER A 44 19.62 6.75 -30.04
CA SER A 44 19.43 5.32 -30.25
C SER A 44 20.25 4.48 -29.26
N SER A 45 21.39 4.99 -28.81
CA SER A 45 22.26 4.31 -27.84
C SER A 45 21.80 4.48 -26.38
N SER A 46 21.21 5.62 -26.06
CA SER A 46 20.81 5.98 -24.68
C SER A 46 19.38 5.56 -24.33
N ARG A 47 18.49 5.46 -25.32
CA ARG A 47 17.08 5.11 -25.08
C ARG A 47 16.89 3.62 -24.91
N THR A 48 16.46 3.24 -23.72
CA THR A 48 15.88 1.92 -23.48
C THR A 48 14.58 1.79 -24.27
N TYR A 49 14.50 0.79 -25.13
CA TYR A 49 13.26 0.35 -25.74
C TYR A 49 12.66 -0.77 -24.87
N PRO A 50 11.34 -1.01 -24.93
CA PRO A 50 10.73 -2.15 -24.25
C PRO A 50 11.46 -3.45 -24.62
N THR A 51 11.84 -4.26 -23.63
CA THR A 51 12.62 -5.50 -23.85
C THR A 51 11.90 -6.49 -24.76
N MET A 52 10.58 -6.33 -24.90
CA MET A 52 9.75 -7.01 -25.89
C MET A 52 10.21 -6.83 -27.35
N TRP A 53 11.09 -5.85 -27.64
CA TRP A 53 11.70 -5.66 -28.96
C TRP A 53 13.11 -6.28 -29.09
N ASP A 54 13.63 -6.96 -28.07
CA ASP A 54 14.92 -7.65 -28.15
C ASP A 54 14.84 -8.98 -28.92
N PHE A 55 13.64 -9.55 -29.10
CA PHE A 55 13.48 -10.78 -29.87
C PHE A 55 13.84 -10.56 -31.35
N ARG A 56 14.69 -11.44 -31.87
CA ARG A 56 15.27 -11.33 -33.21
C ARG A 56 14.21 -11.41 -34.31
N GLU A 57 13.15 -12.17 -34.08
CA GLU A 57 12.02 -12.40 -34.98
C GLU A 57 11.25 -11.10 -35.26
N LEU A 58 11.35 -10.14 -34.34
CA LEU A 58 10.62 -8.87 -34.39
C LEU A 58 11.44 -7.73 -34.98
N TRP A 59 12.58 -8.01 -35.61
CA TRP A 59 13.50 -6.95 -36.06
C TRP A 59 12.83 -5.94 -37.00
N HIS A 60 11.99 -6.39 -37.95
CA HIS A 60 11.26 -5.48 -38.84
C HIS A 60 10.27 -4.59 -38.08
N ALA A 61 9.55 -5.17 -37.12
CA ALA A 61 8.57 -4.46 -36.32
C ALA A 61 9.27 -3.43 -35.40
N ARG A 62 10.41 -3.81 -34.82
CA ARG A 62 11.32 -2.91 -34.10
C ARG A 62 11.83 -1.77 -35.00
N MET A 63 12.17 -2.05 -36.26
CA MET A 63 12.57 -1.00 -37.19
C MET A 63 11.43 -0.01 -37.49
N ALA A 64 10.22 -0.50 -37.69
CA ALA A 64 9.06 0.39 -37.85
C ALA A 64 8.80 1.22 -36.59
N TYR A 65 8.83 0.61 -35.41
CA TYR A 65 8.71 1.30 -34.13
C TYR A 65 9.77 2.40 -33.96
N THR A 66 11.04 2.07 -34.19
CA THR A 66 12.16 3.02 -34.07
C THR A 66 12.07 4.14 -35.11
N ALA A 67 11.69 3.85 -36.36
CA ALA A 67 11.49 4.87 -37.38
C ALA A 67 10.37 5.88 -37.03
N ILE A 68 9.29 5.44 -36.37
CA ILE A 68 8.23 6.34 -35.90
C ILE A 68 8.74 7.18 -34.72
N ARG A 69 9.32 6.52 -33.71
CA ARG A 69 9.85 7.15 -32.50
C ARG A 69 10.93 8.21 -32.83
N ASP A 70 11.90 7.85 -33.65
CA ASP A 70 13.06 8.70 -33.96
C ASP A 70 12.68 9.82 -34.94
N GLY A 71 11.63 9.61 -35.76
CA GLY A 71 11.08 10.66 -36.61
C GLY A 71 10.57 11.85 -35.81
N MET A 72 9.92 11.61 -34.67
CA MET A 72 9.49 12.69 -33.78
C MET A 72 10.66 13.49 -33.20
N GLU A 73 11.76 12.82 -32.87
CA GLU A 73 12.95 13.50 -32.36
C GLU A 73 13.59 14.38 -33.42
N LEU A 74 13.65 13.89 -34.65
CA LEU A 74 14.14 14.67 -35.77
C LEU A 74 13.22 15.86 -36.08
N GLU A 75 11.90 15.71 -35.94
CA GLU A 75 10.94 16.83 -36.02
C GLU A 75 11.19 17.91 -34.95
N ARG A 76 11.60 17.54 -33.73
CA ARG A 76 11.97 18.52 -32.68
C ARG A 76 13.21 19.31 -33.07
N ILE A 77 14.20 18.66 -33.68
CA ILE A 77 15.40 19.34 -34.20
C ILE A 77 15.05 20.26 -35.37
N MET A 78 14.14 19.83 -36.24
CA MET A 78 13.63 20.66 -37.34
C MET A 78 12.98 21.95 -36.82
N ALA A 79 12.39 21.93 -35.63
CA ALA A 79 11.74 23.08 -35.01
C ALA A 79 12.73 24.14 -34.44
N VAL A 80 14.05 23.89 -34.45
CA VAL A 80 15.05 24.85 -33.93
C VAL A 80 15.02 26.17 -34.71
N CYS A 81 15.00 26.10 -36.05
CA CYS A 81 14.75 27.27 -36.91
C CYS A 81 14.31 26.84 -38.33
N PRO A 82 13.69 27.72 -39.13
CA PRO A 82 13.21 27.39 -40.47
C PRO A 82 14.30 26.87 -41.43
N GLN A 83 15.55 27.34 -41.28
CA GLN A 83 16.68 26.86 -42.08
C GLN A 83 17.05 25.41 -41.75
N TRP A 84 16.91 25.00 -40.49
CA TRP A 84 17.14 23.61 -40.07
C TRP A 84 16.04 22.70 -40.58
N LEU A 85 14.77 23.12 -40.47
CA LEU A 85 13.63 22.43 -41.09
C LEU A 85 13.94 22.13 -42.56
N LYS A 86 14.23 23.17 -43.36
CA LYS A 86 14.54 23.03 -44.79
C LYS A 86 15.73 22.10 -45.07
N SER A 87 16.79 22.19 -44.27
CA SER A 87 18.00 21.35 -44.43
C SER A 87 17.72 19.87 -44.15
N LEU A 88 16.85 19.60 -43.17
CA LEU A 88 16.54 18.26 -42.67
C LEU A 88 15.38 17.59 -43.39
N GLU A 89 14.56 18.31 -44.16
CA GLU A 89 13.49 17.70 -44.97
C GLU A 89 13.99 16.62 -45.95
N THR A 90 15.24 16.73 -46.40
CA THR A 90 15.90 15.76 -47.30
C THR A 90 16.93 14.88 -46.59
N HIS A 91 16.89 14.80 -45.25
CA HIS A 91 17.78 13.93 -44.48
C HIS A 91 17.55 12.45 -44.85
N LEU A 92 18.62 11.65 -44.93
CA LEU A 92 18.56 10.23 -45.36
C LEU A 92 17.68 9.35 -44.44
N PHE A 93 17.54 9.75 -43.18
CA PHE A 93 16.60 9.13 -42.23
C PHE A 93 15.18 9.02 -42.80
N TRP A 94 14.67 10.05 -43.47
CA TRP A 94 13.30 10.04 -43.97
C TRP A 94 13.10 9.04 -45.10
N HIS A 95 14.09 8.87 -45.97
CA HIS A 95 14.05 7.80 -46.99
C HIS A 95 14.02 6.42 -46.34
N HIS A 96 14.81 6.21 -45.29
CA HIS A 96 14.77 4.98 -44.52
C HIS A 96 13.39 4.76 -43.88
N ALA A 97 12.84 5.77 -43.21
CA ALA A 97 11.55 5.68 -42.53
C ALA A 97 10.39 5.41 -43.50
N VAL A 98 10.38 6.07 -44.67
CA VAL A 98 9.41 5.78 -45.76
C VAL A 98 9.53 4.32 -46.21
N ASN A 99 10.73 3.83 -46.50
CA ASN A 99 10.94 2.46 -46.96
C ASN A 99 10.55 1.40 -45.93
N VAL A 100 10.71 1.70 -44.63
CA VAL A 100 10.32 0.78 -43.55
C VAL A 100 8.80 0.78 -43.37
N LEU A 101 8.15 1.95 -43.46
CA LEU A 101 6.72 2.08 -43.23
C LEU A 101 5.86 1.74 -44.44
N ASP A 102 6.37 1.87 -45.65
CA ASP A 102 5.68 1.51 -46.90
C ASP A 102 6.64 0.82 -47.88
N PRO A 103 7.06 -0.43 -47.60
CA PRO A 103 8.08 -1.12 -48.39
C PRO A 103 7.64 -1.45 -49.82
N VAL A 104 6.33 -1.41 -50.11
CA VAL A 104 5.75 -1.72 -51.43
C VAL A 104 5.30 -0.45 -52.16
N ASP A 105 5.55 0.73 -51.57
CA ASP A 105 5.21 2.05 -52.15
C ASP A 105 3.73 2.20 -52.50
N VAL A 106 2.83 1.63 -51.68
CA VAL A 106 1.37 1.71 -51.87
C VAL A 106 0.90 3.16 -51.81
N LEU A 107 1.48 3.94 -50.90
CA LEU A 107 1.23 5.35 -50.72
C LEU A 107 2.20 6.23 -51.53
N GLY A 108 2.99 5.67 -52.45
CA GLY A 108 3.94 6.42 -53.28
C GLY A 108 3.30 7.54 -54.10
N HIS A 109 2.03 7.41 -54.45
CA HIS A 109 1.26 8.46 -55.11
C HIS A 109 1.06 9.71 -54.23
N TYR A 110 1.11 9.59 -52.90
CA TYR A 110 1.11 10.72 -51.96
C TYR A 110 2.46 11.43 -51.87
N ALA A 111 3.50 10.95 -52.55
CA ALA A 111 4.76 11.66 -52.70
C ALA A 111 4.70 12.79 -53.73
N PHE A 112 3.57 12.94 -54.44
CA PHE A 112 3.41 13.89 -55.53
C PHE A 112 2.18 14.76 -55.30
N VAL A 113 2.33 16.08 -55.46
CA VAL A 113 1.20 17.02 -55.44
C VAL A 113 0.83 17.34 -56.87
N ALA A 114 -0.41 16.99 -57.25
CA ALA A 114 -0.97 17.42 -58.52
C ALA A 114 -1.18 18.95 -58.47
N PRO A 115 -0.70 19.70 -59.47
CA PRO A 115 -0.96 21.13 -59.54
C PRO A 115 -2.48 21.37 -59.61
N PRO A 116 -3.01 22.39 -58.93
CA PRO A 116 -4.45 22.65 -58.88
C PRO A 116 -5.01 22.81 -60.31
N THR A 117 -5.98 21.98 -60.67
CA THR A 117 -6.64 21.96 -61.99
C THR A 117 -7.48 23.21 -62.28
N THR A 118 -7.55 24.16 -61.36
CA THR A 118 -8.40 25.36 -61.42
C THR A 118 -7.75 26.58 -62.07
N ALA A 119 -6.60 26.45 -62.74
CA ALA A 119 -6.06 27.51 -63.58
C ALA A 119 -6.78 27.55 -64.94
N THR A 120 -8.03 28.03 -64.96
CA THR A 120 -8.85 28.33 -66.15
C THR A 120 -8.33 29.54 -66.94
N THR A 121 -7.01 29.72 -67.03
CA THR A 121 -6.39 30.81 -67.79
C THR A 121 -5.66 30.23 -69.00
N ASN A 122 -6.20 30.55 -70.18
CA ASN A 122 -5.83 30.29 -71.58
C ASN A 122 -4.32 30.31 -71.99
N SER A 123 -3.38 29.84 -71.16
CA SER A 123 -1.98 29.66 -71.54
C SER A 123 -1.75 28.21 -71.97
N SER A 124 -1.88 27.96 -73.27
CA SER A 124 -1.95 26.65 -73.92
C SER A 124 -0.66 25.82 -73.97
N ASN A 125 0.43 26.13 -73.24
CA ASN A 125 1.75 25.54 -73.55
C ASN A 125 2.62 25.07 -72.37
N GLY A 126 2.07 24.81 -71.17
CA GLY A 126 2.84 24.24 -70.06
C GLY A 126 2.23 22.96 -69.51
N LEU A 127 2.78 21.78 -69.87
CA LEU A 127 2.53 20.56 -69.11
C LEU A 127 3.15 20.76 -67.71
N SER A 128 2.32 21.03 -66.70
CA SER A 128 2.77 21.11 -65.32
C SER A 128 3.02 19.69 -64.80
N TYR A 129 4.30 19.33 -64.66
CA TYR A 129 4.67 18.06 -64.06
C TYR A 129 4.30 18.05 -62.56
N PRO A 130 3.82 16.91 -62.02
CA PRO A 130 3.56 16.77 -60.60
C PRO A 130 4.83 17.06 -59.79
N GLU A 131 4.71 17.91 -58.77
CA GLU A 131 5.83 18.28 -57.90
C GLU A 131 6.04 17.16 -56.87
N ARG A 132 7.26 16.65 -56.77
CA ARG A 132 7.62 15.62 -55.78
C ARG A 132 7.87 16.28 -54.43
N LEU A 133 7.11 15.85 -53.43
CA LEU A 133 7.28 16.25 -52.04
C LEU A 133 8.64 15.84 -51.48
N SER A 134 9.11 16.56 -50.47
CA SER A 134 10.32 16.14 -49.75
C SER A 134 10.09 14.81 -49.02
N PRO A 135 11.15 14.02 -48.78
CA PRO A 135 11.04 12.74 -48.05
C PRO A 135 10.33 12.88 -46.70
N TYR A 136 10.59 13.96 -45.97
CA TYR A 136 9.88 14.31 -44.74
C TYR A 136 8.36 14.46 -44.95
N GLN A 137 7.96 15.24 -45.95
CA GLN A 137 6.54 15.46 -46.25
C GLN A 137 5.84 14.16 -46.67
N HIS A 138 6.52 13.32 -47.44
CA HIS A 138 6.00 11.99 -47.78
C HIS A 138 5.84 11.12 -46.53
N TYR A 139 6.83 11.07 -45.64
CA TYR A 139 6.72 10.38 -44.36
C TYR A 139 5.52 10.86 -43.51
N ARG A 140 5.30 12.17 -43.42
CA ARG A 140 4.14 12.75 -42.73
C ARG A 140 2.82 12.30 -43.35
N ASN A 141 2.75 12.29 -44.68
CA ASN A 141 1.57 11.78 -45.39
C ASN A 141 1.34 10.30 -45.03
N ILE A 142 2.37 9.45 -45.11
CA ILE A 142 2.27 8.03 -44.72
C ILE A 142 1.75 7.89 -43.29
N LEU A 143 2.30 8.58 -42.31
CA LEU A 143 1.84 8.49 -40.91
C LEU A 143 0.42 9.03 -40.71
N SER A 144 0.02 10.05 -41.45
CA SER A 144 -1.33 10.62 -41.33
C SER A 144 -2.41 9.70 -41.88
N TYR A 145 -2.07 8.87 -42.87
CA TYR A 145 -2.98 7.93 -43.51
C TYR A 145 -2.86 6.49 -43.02
N SER A 146 -1.82 6.15 -42.27
CA SER A 146 -1.56 4.76 -41.84
C SER A 146 -1.82 4.55 -40.36
N CYS A 147 -2.36 3.39 -40.01
CA CYS A 147 -2.46 2.98 -38.61
C CYS A 147 -1.08 2.61 -38.08
N ALA A 148 -0.53 3.40 -37.16
CA ALA A 148 0.80 3.17 -36.58
C ALA A 148 0.93 1.78 -35.95
N ILE A 149 -0.12 1.31 -35.26
CA ILE A 149 -0.14 -0.02 -34.63
C ILE A 149 -0.03 -1.12 -35.69
N CYS A 150 -0.83 -1.07 -36.75
CA CYS A 150 -0.73 -2.02 -37.87
C CYS A 150 0.66 -1.99 -38.53
N ARG A 151 1.24 -0.80 -38.73
CA ARG A 151 2.55 -0.67 -39.40
C ARG A 151 3.69 -1.20 -38.54
N ILE A 152 3.60 -1.04 -37.23
CA ILE A 152 4.56 -1.62 -36.28
C ILE A 152 4.47 -3.14 -36.28
N ASN A 153 3.27 -3.71 -36.19
CA ASN A 153 3.11 -5.17 -36.05
C ASN A 153 3.25 -5.93 -37.37
N TYR A 154 2.92 -5.31 -38.50
CA TYR A 154 2.89 -5.96 -39.81
C TYR A 154 3.58 -5.12 -40.90
N PRO A 155 4.88 -4.79 -40.75
CA PRO A 155 5.57 -3.86 -41.65
C PRO A 155 5.68 -4.38 -43.10
N HIS A 156 5.70 -5.70 -43.30
CA HIS A 156 5.94 -6.34 -44.59
C HIS A 156 4.69 -6.51 -45.48
N ILE A 157 3.49 -6.32 -44.94
CA ILE A 157 2.23 -6.36 -45.69
C ILE A 157 1.62 -4.97 -45.75
N ASN A 158 0.65 -4.76 -46.65
CA ASN A 158 -0.02 -3.46 -46.81
C ASN A 158 -1.06 -3.16 -45.72
N HIS A 159 -1.09 -3.96 -44.65
CA HIS A 159 -2.06 -3.83 -43.58
C HIS A 159 -1.88 -2.50 -42.83
N GLY A 160 -2.99 -1.80 -42.62
CA GLY A 160 -3.03 -0.49 -41.94
C GLY A 160 -2.70 0.72 -42.81
N LEU A 161 -2.16 0.56 -44.02
CA LEU A 161 -1.88 1.67 -44.94
C LEU A 161 -3.20 2.26 -45.47
N GLY A 162 -3.36 3.58 -45.40
CA GLY A 162 -4.59 4.27 -45.84
C GLY A 162 -5.82 4.07 -44.92
N LEU A 163 -5.65 3.36 -43.80
CA LEU A 163 -6.75 3.00 -42.90
C LEU A 163 -6.84 3.87 -41.63
N ALA A 164 -5.94 4.84 -41.44
CA ALA A 164 -6.03 5.75 -40.31
C ALA A 164 -7.34 6.54 -40.35
N LYS A 165 -8.07 6.57 -39.22
CA LYS A 165 -9.33 7.30 -39.07
C LYS A 165 -9.31 8.31 -37.93
N ARG A 166 -8.49 8.07 -36.91
CA ARG A 166 -8.35 8.99 -35.76
C ARG A 166 -6.88 9.18 -35.45
N ALA A 167 -6.56 10.38 -34.98
CA ALA A 167 -5.26 10.70 -34.43
C ALA A 167 -5.32 10.54 -32.90
N VAL A 168 -4.45 9.72 -32.34
CA VAL A 168 -4.37 9.47 -30.89
C VAL A 168 -2.98 9.89 -30.41
N ARG A 169 -2.94 10.50 -29.23
CA ARG A 169 -1.70 10.91 -28.58
C ARG A 169 -1.20 9.78 -27.69
N PHE A 170 0.00 9.30 -27.97
CA PHE A 170 0.71 8.36 -27.13
C PHE A 170 1.92 9.00 -26.44
N PRO A 171 2.31 8.53 -25.24
CA PRO A 171 3.45 9.09 -24.51
C PRO A 171 4.78 9.03 -25.29
N THR A 172 5.06 7.92 -25.98
CA THR A 172 6.35 7.72 -26.66
C THR A 172 6.33 8.03 -28.15
N LEU A 173 5.20 7.82 -28.83
CA LEU A 173 5.04 8.06 -30.28
C LEU A 173 4.28 9.34 -30.63
N GLY A 174 3.89 10.16 -29.66
CA GLY A 174 3.19 11.42 -29.93
C GLY A 174 1.84 11.20 -30.62
N ILE A 175 1.48 12.11 -31.52
CA ILE A 175 0.19 12.04 -32.23
C ILE A 175 0.37 11.22 -33.50
N VAL A 176 -0.25 10.04 -33.54
CA VAL A 176 -0.23 9.13 -34.70
C VAL A 176 -1.63 8.71 -35.12
N GLY A 177 -1.77 8.34 -36.39
CA GLY A 177 -3.01 7.77 -36.92
C GLY A 177 -3.23 6.34 -36.44
N ILE A 178 -4.46 5.99 -36.09
CA ILE A 178 -4.91 4.62 -35.83
C ILE A 178 -6.14 4.28 -36.66
N CYS A 179 -6.30 2.99 -37.00
CA CYS A 179 -7.47 2.51 -37.72
C CYS A 179 -8.69 2.40 -36.78
N ARG A 180 -9.86 2.21 -37.37
CA ARG A 180 -11.13 2.07 -36.63
C ARG A 180 -11.12 0.87 -35.67
N ASP A 181 -10.39 -0.20 -35.99
CA ASP A 181 -10.36 -1.41 -35.18
C ASP A 181 -9.54 -1.19 -33.90
N HIS A 182 -8.33 -0.63 -34.02
CA HIS A 182 -7.51 -0.26 -32.86
C HIS A 182 -8.13 0.88 -32.03
N ASP A 183 -8.89 1.78 -32.64
CA ASP A 183 -9.64 2.80 -31.92
C ASP A 183 -10.79 2.21 -31.07
N ARG A 184 -11.46 1.17 -31.58
CA ARG A 184 -12.57 0.49 -30.87
C ARG A 184 -12.08 -0.46 -29.79
N HIS A 185 -10.95 -1.13 -30.02
CA HIS A 185 -10.42 -2.15 -29.12
C HIS A 185 -9.10 -1.66 -28.52
N LYS A 186 -9.19 -0.74 -27.58
CA LYS A 186 -8.00 -0.16 -26.92
C LYS A 186 -7.15 -1.19 -26.15
N THR A 187 -7.76 -2.31 -25.74
CA THR A 187 -7.07 -3.47 -25.14
C THR A 187 -6.45 -4.42 -26.15
N SER A 188 -6.67 -4.22 -27.46
CA SER A 188 -6.08 -5.07 -28.50
C SER A 188 -4.61 -4.78 -28.76
N TYR A 189 -4.01 -3.79 -28.09
CA TYR A 189 -2.58 -3.53 -28.20
C TYR A 189 -2.04 -2.93 -26.90
N CYS A 190 -0.73 -3.06 -26.67
CA CYS A 190 -0.08 -2.44 -25.54
C CYS A 190 0.22 -0.96 -25.84
N GLY A 191 -0.21 -0.03 -25.00
CA GLY A 191 0.08 1.40 -25.19
C GLY A 191 1.54 1.81 -24.91
N VAL A 192 2.37 0.90 -24.36
CA VAL A 192 3.81 1.12 -24.10
C VAL A 192 4.65 0.68 -25.29
N CYS A 193 4.54 -0.59 -25.70
CA CYS A 193 5.33 -1.13 -26.81
C CYS A 193 4.60 -1.17 -28.14
N TYR A 194 3.29 -0.86 -28.21
CA TYR A 194 2.45 -0.88 -29.41
C TYR A 194 2.32 -2.25 -30.09
N ARG A 195 2.70 -3.32 -29.39
CA ARG A 195 2.45 -4.68 -29.86
C ARG A 195 0.97 -4.98 -29.78
N GLU A 196 0.45 -5.54 -30.85
CA GLU A 196 -0.93 -6.02 -30.94
C GLU A 196 -1.06 -7.33 -30.17
N ALA A 197 -2.15 -7.46 -29.42
CA ALA A 197 -2.50 -8.67 -28.70
C ALA A 197 -2.88 -9.76 -29.70
N THR A 198 -2.19 -10.90 -29.63
CA THR A 198 -2.45 -12.01 -30.56
C THR A 198 -3.87 -12.52 -30.35
N ARG A 199 -4.70 -12.51 -31.40
CA ARG A 199 -6.03 -13.14 -31.34
C ARG A 199 -5.85 -14.65 -31.12
N GLU A 200 -6.71 -15.24 -30.28
CA GLU A 200 -6.61 -16.60 -29.71
C GLU A 200 -6.35 -17.77 -30.67
N ARG A 201 -6.41 -17.57 -31.99
CA ARG A 201 -6.25 -18.65 -32.98
C ARG A 201 -4.81 -19.15 -33.16
N ASP A 202 -3.81 -18.38 -32.72
CA ASP A 202 -2.41 -18.79 -32.84
C ASP A 202 -1.87 -19.24 -31.47
N LEU A 203 -1.81 -20.56 -31.23
CA LEU A 203 -1.30 -21.20 -30.00
C LEU A 203 0.24 -21.12 -29.84
N SER A 204 0.91 -20.21 -30.55
CA SER A 204 2.36 -20.07 -30.44
C SER A 204 2.79 -19.44 -29.11
N ARG A 205 3.98 -19.80 -28.62
CA ARG A 205 4.56 -19.42 -27.32
C ARG A 205 4.74 -17.90 -27.08
N ASP A 206 4.55 -17.05 -28.09
CA ASP A 206 4.79 -15.59 -28.02
C ASP A 206 3.48 -14.78 -28.02
N ARG A 207 2.51 -15.14 -27.18
CA ARG A 207 1.29 -14.34 -27.03
C ARG A 207 1.59 -13.06 -26.26
N VAL A 208 1.34 -11.92 -26.90
CA VAL A 208 1.28 -10.63 -26.21
C VAL A 208 -0.08 -10.53 -25.54
N GLY A 209 -0.18 -11.00 -24.29
CA GLY A 209 -1.36 -10.75 -23.46
C GLY A 209 -1.42 -9.28 -23.07
N CYS A 210 -2.34 -8.52 -23.67
CA CYS A 210 -2.64 -7.15 -23.26
C CYS A 210 -3.83 -7.14 -22.31
N MET A 211 -3.68 -6.46 -21.18
CA MET A 211 -4.70 -6.30 -20.16
C MET A 211 -4.96 -4.80 -19.95
N SER A 212 -6.15 -4.46 -19.46
CA SER A 212 -6.48 -3.09 -19.09
C SER A 212 -5.44 -2.53 -18.11
N ASN A 213 -5.07 -1.27 -18.27
CA ASN A 213 -4.08 -0.66 -17.39
C ASN A 213 -4.74 -0.11 -16.13
N GLU A 214 -4.43 -0.70 -14.97
CA GLU A 214 -4.87 -0.22 -13.65
C GLU A 214 -3.83 0.68 -12.96
N ASP A 215 -2.69 0.92 -13.62
CA ASP A 215 -1.59 1.73 -13.10
C ASP A 215 -1.40 3.03 -13.90
N PRO A 216 -2.23 4.07 -13.63
CA PRO A 216 -2.07 5.37 -14.26
C PRO A 216 -0.87 6.16 -13.72
N GLU A 217 -0.32 5.77 -12.56
CA GLU A 217 0.86 6.40 -11.95
C GLU A 217 2.11 6.07 -12.79
N THR A 218 2.31 4.79 -13.11
CA THR A 218 3.42 4.34 -13.94
C THR A 218 3.19 4.62 -15.43
N TRP A 219 1.95 4.45 -15.91
CA TRP A 219 1.61 4.57 -17.33
C TRP A 219 0.42 5.51 -17.58
N PRO A 220 0.62 6.84 -17.43
CA PRO A 220 -0.46 7.81 -17.60
C PRO A 220 -0.98 7.85 -19.04
N GLY A 221 -2.31 7.78 -19.20
CA GLY A 221 -2.99 7.86 -20.49
C GLY A 221 -2.82 6.62 -21.38
N ILE A 222 -2.35 5.51 -20.83
CA ILE A 222 -2.27 4.22 -21.52
C ILE A 222 -3.47 3.36 -21.11
N ASP A 223 -4.24 2.90 -22.10
CA ASP A 223 -5.44 2.08 -21.86
C ASP A 223 -5.11 0.62 -21.52
N ALA A 224 -4.01 0.08 -22.05
CA ALA A 224 -3.65 -1.33 -21.85
C ALA A 224 -2.14 -1.56 -21.88
N THR A 225 -1.67 -2.52 -21.08
CA THR A 225 -0.26 -2.92 -21.01
C THR A 225 -0.10 -4.41 -21.32
N CYS A 226 1.08 -4.83 -21.77
CA CYS A 226 1.42 -6.25 -21.90
C CYS A 226 2.28 -6.73 -20.74
N LYS A 227 2.29 -8.05 -20.50
CA LYS A 227 3.09 -8.69 -19.42
C LYS A 227 4.55 -8.24 -19.40
N GLN A 228 5.20 -8.15 -20.58
CA GLN A 228 6.61 -7.75 -20.64
C GLN A 228 6.82 -6.26 -20.31
N CYS A 229 5.94 -5.36 -20.75
CA CYS A 229 6.06 -3.95 -20.38
C CYS A 229 5.76 -3.72 -18.89
N ARG A 230 4.84 -4.50 -18.31
CA ARG A 230 4.62 -4.52 -16.86
C ARG A 230 5.85 -4.99 -16.10
N LYS A 231 6.46 -6.08 -16.57
CA LYS A 231 7.73 -6.59 -16.04
C LYS A 231 8.80 -5.51 -16.08
N ASP A 232 9.03 -4.90 -17.24
CA ASP A 232 10.04 -3.84 -17.38
C ASP A 232 9.77 -2.65 -16.45
N GLY A 233 8.51 -2.24 -16.30
CA GLY A 233 8.12 -1.16 -15.39
C GLY A 233 8.37 -1.50 -13.92
N LEU A 234 7.94 -2.68 -13.48
CA LEU A 234 8.14 -3.19 -12.13
C LEU A 234 9.64 -3.26 -11.78
N PHE A 235 10.43 -3.92 -12.63
CA PHE A 235 11.86 -4.07 -12.38
C PHE A 235 12.61 -2.74 -12.47
N ARG A 236 12.25 -1.85 -13.40
CA ARG A 236 12.84 -0.50 -13.47
C ARG A 236 12.59 0.29 -12.19
N ARG A 237 11.38 0.21 -11.62
CA ARG A 237 11.07 0.84 -10.34
C ARG A 237 11.86 0.22 -9.21
N ALA A 238 11.91 -1.12 -9.16
CA ALA A 238 12.64 -1.84 -8.13
C ALA A 238 14.15 -1.56 -8.15
N TYR A 239 14.79 -1.48 -9.33
CA TYR A 239 16.21 -1.16 -9.42
C TYR A 239 16.60 0.21 -8.84
N ALA A 240 15.63 1.11 -8.61
CA ALA A 240 15.89 2.39 -7.97
C ALA A 240 16.09 2.28 -6.44
N ARG A 241 15.69 1.17 -5.80
CA ARG A 241 15.74 0.98 -4.34
C ARG A 241 16.31 -0.39 -3.99
N VAL A 242 17.26 -0.45 -3.05
CA VAL A 242 17.89 -1.73 -2.67
C VAL A 242 16.90 -2.64 -1.97
N GLU A 243 15.99 -2.06 -1.19
CA GLU A 243 14.94 -2.77 -0.44
C GLU A 243 13.99 -3.50 -1.38
N ASP A 244 13.58 -2.86 -2.48
CA ASP A 244 12.75 -3.47 -3.52
C ASP A 244 13.46 -4.63 -4.22
N GLN A 245 14.76 -4.49 -4.48
CA GLN A 245 15.55 -5.53 -5.12
C GLN A 245 15.69 -6.76 -4.22
N GLU A 246 15.89 -6.55 -2.92
CA GLU A 246 15.93 -7.64 -1.95
C GLU A 246 14.56 -8.33 -1.85
N ALA A 247 13.48 -7.55 -1.76
CA ALA A 247 12.13 -8.06 -1.60
C ALA A 247 11.66 -8.87 -2.83
N LEU A 248 12.05 -8.45 -4.03
CA LEU A 248 11.84 -9.22 -5.27
C LEU A 248 12.84 -10.37 -5.49
N GLY A 249 13.80 -10.58 -4.58
CA GLY A 249 14.82 -11.63 -4.69
C GLY A 249 15.83 -11.43 -5.82
N ILE A 250 15.98 -10.20 -6.35
CA ILE A 250 16.93 -9.87 -7.43
C ILE A 250 18.38 -10.03 -6.93
N LEU A 251 18.64 -9.68 -5.67
CA LEU A 251 19.96 -9.77 -5.04
C LEU A 251 20.34 -11.19 -4.58
N GLY A 252 19.73 -12.24 -5.16
CA GLY A 252 20.08 -13.63 -4.89
C GLY A 252 19.39 -14.26 -3.68
N SER A 253 18.38 -13.60 -3.11
CA SER A 253 17.51 -14.22 -2.10
C SER A 253 16.68 -15.31 -2.76
N LYS A 254 17.01 -16.58 -2.49
CA LYS A 254 16.33 -17.74 -3.10
C LYS A 254 14.92 -17.97 -2.56
N ASP A 255 14.60 -17.39 -1.41
CA ASP A 255 13.37 -17.68 -0.69
C ASP A 255 12.40 -16.48 -0.73
N ILE A 256 11.94 -16.13 -1.93
CA ILE A 256 10.81 -15.20 -2.09
C ILE A 256 9.56 -15.88 -1.49
N ASP A 257 8.84 -15.15 -0.64
CA ASP A 257 7.57 -15.61 -0.05
C ASP A 257 6.56 -15.93 -1.16
N ASP A 258 5.77 -17.00 -0.99
CA ASP A 258 4.86 -17.48 -2.02
C ASP A 258 3.78 -16.46 -2.36
N GLU A 259 3.35 -15.66 -1.37
CA GLU A 259 2.37 -14.61 -1.58
C GLU A 259 2.97 -13.38 -2.26
N ALA A 260 4.22 -13.03 -1.92
CA ALA A 260 4.96 -12.02 -2.68
C ALA A 260 5.10 -12.41 -4.15
N ARG A 261 5.37 -13.70 -4.42
CA ARG A 261 5.39 -14.23 -5.80
C ARG A 261 4.02 -14.19 -6.46
N ALA A 262 2.96 -14.55 -5.73
CA ALA A 262 1.59 -14.49 -6.22
C ALA A 262 1.16 -13.06 -6.58
N ALA A 263 1.50 -12.06 -5.75
CA ALA A 263 1.25 -10.65 -6.01
C ALA A 263 1.98 -10.16 -7.28
N VAL A 264 3.26 -10.52 -7.43
CA VAL A 264 4.01 -10.19 -8.65
C VAL A 264 3.40 -10.87 -9.87
N GLU A 265 3.05 -12.15 -9.80
CA GLU A 265 2.45 -12.86 -10.94
C GLU A 265 1.05 -12.34 -11.27
N GLY A 266 0.26 -11.97 -10.26
CA GLY A 266 -1.04 -11.32 -10.41
C GLY A 266 -0.94 -10.02 -11.19
N PHE A 267 -0.03 -9.13 -10.78
CA PHE A 267 0.27 -7.91 -11.51
C PHE A 267 0.77 -8.19 -12.93
N LEU A 268 1.73 -9.10 -13.10
CA LEU A 268 2.32 -9.39 -14.41
C LEU A 268 1.32 -10.03 -15.38
N THR A 269 0.48 -10.94 -14.91
CA THR A 269 -0.45 -11.71 -15.76
C THR A 269 -1.76 -10.96 -15.96
N PHE A 270 -2.39 -10.47 -14.88
CA PHE A 270 -3.72 -9.88 -14.92
C PHE A 270 -3.74 -8.36 -14.95
N ALA A 271 -2.58 -7.70 -14.78
CA ALA A 271 -2.49 -6.24 -14.59
C ALA A 271 -3.24 -5.74 -13.35
N ASP A 272 -3.36 -6.60 -12.34
CA ASP A 272 -4.02 -6.29 -11.07
C ASP A 272 -3.19 -5.28 -10.26
N GLY A 273 -3.76 -4.09 -10.05
CA GLY A 273 -3.16 -3.02 -9.26
C GLY A 273 -2.02 -2.25 -9.95
N SER A 274 -1.20 -1.58 -9.12
CA SER A 274 -0.09 -0.73 -9.58
C SER A 274 1.27 -1.29 -9.20
N VAL A 275 2.32 -0.87 -9.93
CA VAL A 275 3.72 -1.20 -9.60
C VAL A 275 4.02 -0.84 -8.15
N ARG A 276 3.55 0.33 -7.69
CA ARG A 276 3.74 0.78 -6.30
C ARG A 276 3.10 -0.19 -5.30
N ARG A 277 1.84 -0.58 -5.52
CA ARG A 277 1.12 -1.51 -4.64
C ARG A 277 1.77 -2.89 -4.63
N THR A 278 2.20 -3.41 -5.78
CA THR A 278 2.90 -4.69 -5.86
C THR A 278 4.21 -4.66 -5.05
N LEU A 279 5.00 -3.58 -5.17
CA LEU A 279 6.23 -3.42 -4.40
C LEU A 279 5.96 -3.29 -2.90
N GLU A 280 4.97 -2.50 -2.49
CA GLU A 280 4.54 -2.40 -1.08
C GLU A 280 4.17 -3.77 -0.51
N THR A 281 3.37 -4.58 -1.21
CA THR A 281 3.03 -5.94 -0.78
C THR A 281 4.25 -6.84 -0.64
N VAL A 282 5.18 -6.79 -1.60
CA VAL A 282 6.39 -7.61 -1.58
C VAL A 282 7.34 -7.19 -0.44
N GLN A 283 7.46 -5.89 -0.18
CA GLN A 283 8.20 -5.34 0.95
C GLN A 283 7.58 -5.74 2.29
N ASP A 284 6.26 -5.66 2.42
CA ASP A 284 5.53 -6.06 3.63
C ASP A 284 5.78 -7.53 3.97
N ARG A 285 5.76 -8.41 2.95
CA ARG A 285 6.04 -9.84 3.12
C ARG A 285 7.49 -10.10 3.54
N LEU A 286 8.44 -9.37 2.97
CA LEU A 286 9.85 -9.44 3.39
C LEU A 286 10.01 -8.98 4.85
N TRP A 287 9.38 -7.87 5.22
CA TRP A 287 9.44 -7.33 6.59
C TRP A 287 8.84 -8.32 7.59
N LEU A 288 7.65 -8.87 7.31
CA LEU A 288 7.00 -9.88 8.14
C LEU A 288 7.91 -11.11 8.32
N LYS A 289 8.58 -11.56 7.26
CA LYS A 289 9.52 -12.67 7.32
C LYS A 289 10.76 -12.38 8.17
N LYS A 290 11.29 -11.16 8.11
CA LYS A 290 12.52 -10.75 8.82
C LYS A 290 12.26 -10.43 10.30
N GLN A 291 11.20 -9.70 10.57
CA GLN A 291 10.96 -9.09 11.89
C GLN A 291 10.01 -9.91 12.76
N THR A 292 9.25 -10.84 12.19
CA THR A 292 8.26 -11.62 12.93
C THR A 292 8.49 -13.13 12.78
N ARG A 293 7.83 -13.93 13.62
CA ARG A 293 7.83 -15.40 13.52
C ARG A 293 6.71 -15.93 12.63
N MET A 294 6.32 -15.18 11.59
CA MET A 294 5.18 -15.50 10.70
C MET A 294 5.16 -16.97 10.24
N ARG A 295 6.31 -17.52 9.83
CA ARG A 295 6.40 -18.93 9.37
C ARG A 295 5.99 -19.94 10.44
N GLN A 296 6.31 -19.67 11.71
CA GLN A 296 5.93 -20.52 12.83
C GLN A 296 4.43 -20.40 13.11
N PHE A 297 3.88 -19.19 13.07
CA PHE A 297 2.45 -18.96 13.30
C PHE A 297 1.57 -19.52 12.18
N ARG A 298 1.98 -19.43 10.91
CA ARG A 298 1.29 -20.12 9.79
C ARG A 298 1.20 -21.62 10.04
N SER A 299 2.31 -22.24 10.45
CA SER A 299 2.33 -23.67 10.79
C SER A 299 1.45 -24.01 12.00
N LEU A 300 1.39 -23.13 13.00
CA LEU A 300 0.58 -23.33 14.20
C LEU A 300 -0.93 -23.20 13.90
N VAL A 301 -1.33 -22.20 13.12
CA VAL A 301 -2.73 -22.01 12.70
C VAL A 301 -3.19 -23.18 11.84
N ALA A 302 -2.36 -23.63 10.91
CA ALA A 302 -2.64 -24.83 10.13
C ALA A 302 -2.81 -26.06 11.04
N ALA A 303 -1.91 -26.29 12.00
CA ALA A 303 -2.01 -27.42 12.93
C ALA A 303 -3.29 -27.39 13.78
N ASN A 304 -3.62 -26.24 14.39
CA ASN A 304 -4.84 -26.07 15.20
C ASN A 304 -6.10 -26.31 14.37
N ARG A 305 -6.10 -25.96 13.08
CA ARG A 305 -7.21 -26.25 12.17
C ARG A 305 -7.32 -27.73 11.83
N TYR A 306 -6.21 -28.43 11.61
CA TYR A 306 -6.23 -29.88 11.42
C TYR A 306 -6.85 -30.58 12.63
N GLU A 307 -6.49 -30.16 13.84
CA GLU A 307 -7.10 -30.67 15.08
C GLU A 307 -8.60 -30.35 15.15
N THR A 308 -9.00 -29.11 14.87
CA THR A 308 -10.42 -28.70 14.91
C THR A 308 -11.27 -29.41 13.83
N ARG A 309 -10.69 -29.65 12.64
CA ARG A 309 -11.36 -30.37 11.54
C ARG A 309 -11.49 -31.85 11.85
N GLU A 310 -10.47 -32.45 12.48
CA GLU A 310 -10.54 -33.84 12.93
C GLU A 310 -11.65 -34.01 13.98
N ASP A 311 -11.74 -33.09 14.95
CA ASP A 311 -12.82 -33.06 15.94
C ASP A 311 -14.20 -32.88 15.29
N GLY A 312 -14.31 -31.97 14.31
CA GLY A 312 -15.55 -31.73 13.57
C GLY A 312 -15.99 -32.94 12.74
N LEU A 313 -15.05 -33.60 12.06
CA LEU A 313 -15.31 -34.84 11.31
C LEU A 313 -15.66 -36.00 12.25
N GLN A 314 -15.04 -36.08 13.42
CA GLN A 314 -15.36 -37.08 14.42
C GLN A 314 -16.76 -36.85 15.00
N GLN A 315 -17.16 -35.60 15.23
CA GLN A 315 -18.51 -35.23 15.64
C GLN A 315 -19.55 -35.52 14.54
N LEU A 316 -19.28 -35.16 13.29
CA LEU A 316 -20.16 -35.47 12.15
C LEU A 316 -20.28 -36.98 11.93
N SER A 317 -19.18 -37.73 12.08
CA SER A 317 -19.17 -39.19 12.00
C SER A 317 -19.98 -39.80 13.15
N ALA A 318 -19.85 -39.29 14.37
CA ALA A 318 -20.64 -39.73 15.53
C ALA A 318 -22.13 -39.41 15.34
N TYR A 319 -22.46 -38.24 14.80
CA TYR A 319 -23.83 -37.83 14.49
C TYR A 319 -24.46 -38.71 13.39
N ARG A 320 -23.73 -38.96 12.28
CA ARG A 320 -24.17 -39.90 11.23
C ARG A 320 -24.30 -41.34 11.74
N ALA A 321 -23.49 -41.76 12.71
CA ALA A 321 -23.64 -43.05 13.35
C ALA A 321 -24.88 -43.09 14.26
N ALA A 322 -25.20 -41.99 14.95
CA ALA A 322 -26.40 -41.85 15.76
C ALA A 322 -27.69 -41.85 14.90
N ILE A 323 -27.70 -41.14 13.76
CA ILE A 323 -28.84 -41.17 12.81
C ILE A 323 -29.06 -42.59 12.29
N ARG A 324 -28.01 -43.27 11.81
CA ARG A 324 -28.10 -44.66 11.36
C ARG A 324 -28.56 -45.65 12.44
N ALA A 325 -28.37 -45.32 13.72
CA ALA A 325 -28.87 -46.13 14.81
C ALA A 325 -30.36 -45.88 15.12
N HIS A 326 -30.92 -44.77 14.65
CA HIS A 326 -32.30 -44.35 14.90
C HIS A 326 -33.24 -44.45 13.69
N GLU A 327 -32.72 -44.58 12.47
CA GLU A 327 -33.51 -44.85 11.28
C GLU A 327 -33.86 -46.34 11.19
N SER A 328 -35.07 -46.68 11.62
CA SER A 328 -35.67 -47.99 11.38
C SER A 328 -36.18 -48.08 9.94
N ASP A 329 -35.40 -48.75 9.09
CA ASP A 329 -35.66 -49.53 7.84
C ASP A 329 -36.83 -49.22 6.87
N GLU A 330 -37.67 -48.20 7.07
CA GLU A 330 -38.83 -47.94 6.21
C GLU A 330 -38.90 -46.43 5.88
N ASP A 331 -38.73 -46.11 4.59
CA ASP A 331 -39.33 -44.94 3.89
C ASP A 331 -38.51 -43.69 3.49
N LEU A 332 -37.21 -43.72 3.16
CA LEU A 332 -36.59 -42.52 2.52
C LEU A 332 -35.55 -42.81 1.42
N ASP A 333 -36.04 -43.20 0.23
CA ASP A 333 -35.33 -43.06 -1.06
C ASP A 333 -35.47 -41.61 -1.61
N MET A 334 -35.13 -40.60 -0.80
CA MET A 334 -35.19 -39.20 -1.25
C MET A 334 -33.85 -38.76 -1.83
N ASP A 335 -33.89 -38.42 -3.11
CA ASP A 335 -32.79 -38.15 -4.03
C ASP A 335 -31.80 -37.09 -3.51
N ALA A 336 -30.67 -37.54 -2.95
CA ALA A 336 -29.59 -36.71 -2.41
C ALA A 336 -28.61 -36.21 -3.49
N SER A 337 -28.95 -36.33 -4.79
CA SER A 337 -28.04 -36.02 -5.89
C SER A 337 -28.12 -34.59 -6.44
N ASP A 338 -29.05 -33.75 -5.96
CA ASP A 338 -29.38 -32.44 -6.58
C ASP A 338 -28.89 -31.20 -5.80
N PHE A 339 -28.07 -31.37 -4.75
CA PHE A 339 -27.52 -30.25 -3.95
C PHE A 339 -25.99 -30.10 -4.03
N GLU A 340 -25.28 -30.92 -4.83
CA GLU A 340 -23.81 -30.90 -4.88
C GLU A 340 -23.20 -30.01 -6.00
N GLU A 341 -24.01 -29.37 -6.87
CA GLU A 341 -23.48 -28.71 -8.10
C GLU A 341 -23.41 -27.17 -8.09
N GLU A 342 -23.91 -26.43 -7.08
CA GLU A 342 -23.98 -24.95 -7.15
C GLU A 342 -22.97 -24.14 -6.28
N GLU A 343 -22.07 -24.78 -5.51
CA GLU A 343 -21.00 -24.09 -4.76
C GLU A 343 -19.59 -24.52 -5.21
N GLU A 344 -19.19 -24.15 -6.45
CA GLU A 344 -17.82 -24.34 -6.96
C GLU A 344 -16.86 -23.17 -6.63
N GLU A 345 -17.20 -22.31 -5.67
CA GLU A 345 -16.20 -21.38 -5.11
C GLU A 345 -15.31 -22.14 -4.13
N ASP A 346 -14.10 -22.48 -4.58
CA ASP A 346 -13.14 -23.33 -3.87
C ASP A 346 -12.98 -22.90 -2.40
N PRO A 347 -13.67 -23.58 -1.44
CA PRO A 347 -13.69 -23.17 -0.04
C PRO A 347 -12.29 -23.24 0.59
N GLU A 348 -11.34 -23.90 -0.07
CA GLU A 348 -9.95 -23.98 0.33
C GLU A 348 -9.21 -22.63 0.14
N ILE A 349 -9.55 -21.84 -0.88
CA ILE A 349 -8.88 -20.55 -1.14
C ILE A 349 -9.27 -19.53 -0.07
N GLU A 350 -10.57 -19.41 0.23
CA GLU A 350 -11.04 -18.52 1.30
C GLU A 350 -10.48 -18.93 2.66
N GLN A 351 -10.43 -20.25 2.93
CA GLN A 351 -9.81 -20.76 4.14
C GLN A 351 -8.35 -20.32 4.29
N ARG A 352 -7.55 -20.41 3.23
CA ARG A 352 -6.12 -20.04 3.25
C ARG A 352 -5.94 -18.54 3.52
N SER A 353 -6.79 -17.70 2.94
CA SER A 353 -6.78 -16.25 3.20
C SER A 353 -7.02 -15.92 4.68
N LEU A 354 -8.02 -16.59 5.29
CA LEU A 354 -8.33 -16.42 6.71
C LEU A 354 -7.20 -16.92 7.63
N GLU A 355 -6.52 -18.02 7.25
CA GLU A 355 -5.35 -18.53 7.98
C GLU A 355 -4.22 -17.52 8.00
N ASP A 356 -3.94 -16.94 6.84
CA ASP A 356 -2.88 -15.95 6.71
C ASP A 356 -3.17 -14.67 7.49
N HIS A 357 -4.44 -14.24 7.56
CA HIS A 357 -4.82 -13.11 8.41
C HIS A 357 -4.63 -13.42 9.90
N SER A 358 -5.07 -14.60 10.36
CA SER A 358 -4.90 -15.02 11.76
C SER A 358 -3.44 -15.17 12.15
N ALA A 359 -2.64 -15.84 11.32
CA ALA A 359 -1.21 -16.00 11.52
C ALA A 359 -0.48 -14.64 11.54
N LYS A 360 -0.89 -13.70 10.66
CA LYS A 360 -0.36 -12.33 10.66
C LYS A 360 -0.68 -11.58 11.94
N SER A 361 -1.91 -11.65 12.44
CA SER A 361 -2.30 -11.02 13.70
C SER A 361 -1.51 -11.56 14.90
N MET A 362 -1.33 -12.89 14.98
CA MET A 362 -0.51 -13.52 16.02
C MET A 362 0.97 -13.12 15.92
N ALA A 363 1.52 -13.09 14.70
CA ALA A 363 2.92 -12.73 14.46
C ALA A 363 3.22 -11.27 14.82
N LEU A 364 2.30 -10.35 14.47
CA LEU A 364 2.40 -8.93 14.84
C LEU A 364 2.21 -8.73 16.35
N GLY A 365 1.30 -9.47 16.98
CA GLY A 365 1.13 -9.48 18.43
C GLY A 365 2.40 -9.93 19.16
N ASP A 366 2.99 -11.05 18.77
CA ASP A 366 4.25 -11.54 19.34
C ASP A 366 5.40 -10.54 19.15
N TRP A 367 5.54 -10.00 17.94
CA TRP A 367 6.53 -8.95 17.65
C TRP A 367 6.36 -7.73 18.56
N ALA A 368 5.14 -7.18 18.64
CA ALA A 368 4.87 -6.00 19.44
C ALA A 368 5.08 -6.27 20.94
N ARG A 369 4.59 -7.41 21.43
CA ARG A 369 4.76 -7.86 22.80
C ARG A 369 6.23 -7.94 23.18
N ASN A 370 7.09 -8.50 22.33
CA ASN A 370 8.52 -8.60 22.60
C ASN A 370 9.20 -7.22 22.70
N ARG A 371 8.79 -6.23 21.88
CA ARG A 371 9.28 -4.84 21.98
C ARG A 371 8.85 -4.17 23.28
N ILE A 372 7.58 -4.32 23.66
CA ILE A 372 7.03 -3.77 24.91
C ILE A 372 7.72 -4.40 26.11
N LEU A 373 7.90 -5.72 26.07
CA LEU A 373 8.63 -6.46 27.10
C LEU A 373 10.10 -6.04 27.18
N ASP A 374 10.70 -5.53 26.11
CA ASP A 374 12.06 -4.98 26.13
C ASP A 374 12.13 -3.55 26.70
N GLY A 375 10.99 -2.91 26.98
CA GLY A 375 10.91 -1.52 27.43
C GLY A 375 10.87 -0.49 26.30
N PHE A 376 10.71 -0.93 25.05
CA PHE A 376 10.51 -0.01 23.93
C PHE A 376 9.02 0.35 23.83
N TRP A 377 8.65 1.47 24.44
CA TRP A 377 7.25 1.89 24.58
C TRP A 377 6.74 2.83 23.45
N VAL A 378 7.50 2.97 22.38
CA VAL A 378 7.12 3.79 21.21
C VAL A 378 6.28 2.98 20.22
N THR A 379 5.17 3.54 19.78
CA THR A 379 4.27 2.90 18.82
C THR A 379 4.89 2.80 17.41
N PRO A 380 4.51 1.79 16.61
CA PRO A 380 4.96 1.68 15.22
C PRO A 380 4.59 2.91 14.36
N CYS A 381 3.42 3.52 14.60
CA CYS A 381 3.00 4.72 13.87
C CYS A 381 3.88 5.93 14.18
N ASP A 382 4.23 6.17 15.44
CA ASP A 382 5.15 7.26 15.79
C ASP A 382 6.54 7.05 15.17
N GLN A 383 7.04 5.81 15.17
CA GLN A 383 8.31 5.46 14.54
C GLN A 383 8.27 5.69 13.02
N TRP A 384 7.14 5.34 12.39
CA TRP A 384 6.90 5.56 10.96
C TRP A 384 6.85 7.04 10.60
N ILE A 385 6.07 7.84 11.32
CA ILE A 385 5.87 9.27 11.05
C ILE A 385 7.18 10.04 11.25
N SER A 386 7.95 9.67 12.28
CA SER A 386 9.18 10.39 12.62
C SER A 386 10.26 10.24 11.54
N GLY A 387 10.34 9.08 10.88
CA GLY A 387 11.33 8.79 9.84
C GLY A 387 12.81 8.83 10.30
N THR A 388 13.06 9.21 11.56
CA THR A 388 14.37 9.30 12.20
C THR A 388 14.39 8.47 13.47
N MET A 389 15.59 8.11 13.92
CA MET A 389 15.78 7.44 15.20
C MET A 389 15.26 8.33 16.33
N LEU A 390 14.31 7.80 17.11
CA LEU A 390 13.75 8.47 18.28
C LEU A 390 14.69 8.27 19.47
N GLU A 391 14.84 9.30 20.30
CA GLU A 391 15.48 9.16 21.61
C GLU A 391 14.55 8.36 22.51
N VAL A 392 15.08 7.32 23.16
CA VAL A 392 14.29 6.45 24.05
C VAL A 392 14.92 6.44 25.43
N SER A 393 14.08 6.64 26.45
CA SER A 393 14.49 6.54 27.85
C SER A 393 14.98 5.12 28.18
N ARG A 394 16.01 5.02 29.03
CA ARG A 394 16.40 3.76 29.65
C ARG A 394 15.21 3.13 30.38
N ALA A 395 15.13 1.80 30.38
CA ALA A 395 14.06 1.05 31.02
C ALA A 395 14.60 0.10 32.09
N GLU A 396 13.85 -0.03 33.19
CA GLU A 396 14.20 -0.84 34.35
C GLU A 396 13.14 -1.92 34.58
N HIS A 397 13.58 -3.14 34.92
CA HIS A 397 12.65 -4.21 35.24
C HIS A 397 12.22 -4.10 36.71
N PRO A 398 10.92 -4.05 37.04
CA PRO A 398 10.47 -3.80 38.40
C PRO A 398 10.78 -4.97 39.33
N CYS A 399 10.72 -6.21 38.84
CA CYS A 399 11.06 -7.41 39.62
C CYS A 399 12.36 -8.08 39.11
N PRO A 400 13.56 -7.52 39.35
CA PRO A 400 14.78 -7.99 38.70
C PRO A 400 15.14 -9.45 38.99
N TRP A 401 14.70 -10.01 40.12
CA TRP A 401 14.91 -11.42 40.47
C TRP A 401 14.05 -12.40 39.67
N THR A 402 13.06 -11.94 38.90
CA THR A 402 12.26 -12.82 38.03
C THR A 402 12.91 -13.03 36.67
N ARG A 403 14.01 -12.35 36.40
CA ARG A 403 14.80 -12.50 35.17
C ARG A 403 15.49 -13.87 35.21
N GLY A 404 15.52 -14.56 34.07
CA GLY A 404 16.36 -15.74 33.93
C GLY A 404 17.84 -15.33 33.91
N ASP A 405 18.75 -16.24 34.27
CA ASP A 405 20.20 -15.99 34.27
C ASP A 405 20.73 -15.50 32.91
N GLU A 406 20.00 -15.74 31.82
CA GLU A 406 20.35 -15.30 30.45
C GLU A 406 20.18 -13.79 30.22
N ASP A 407 19.39 -13.08 31.05
CA ASP A 407 19.09 -11.65 30.89
C ASP A 407 20.05 -10.73 31.66
N ASP A 408 21.01 -11.27 32.40
CA ASP A 408 21.95 -10.52 33.25
C ASP A 408 23.22 -10.05 32.51
N SER A 409 23.14 -9.88 31.19
CA SER A 409 24.28 -9.42 30.36
C SER A 409 24.74 -7.98 30.66
N GLY A 410 24.09 -7.27 31.59
CA GLY A 410 24.32 -5.86 31.87
C GLY A 410 23.94 -4.93 30.72
N GLU A 411 23.30 -5.46 29.67
CA GLU A 411 22.90 -4.68 28.49
C GLU A 411 21.75 -3.73 28.86
N GLU A 412 21.90 -2.46 28.48
CA GLU A 412 20.89 -1.43 28.68
C GLU A 412 19.63 -1.75 27.87
N ARG A 413 18.46 -1.44 28.46
CA ARG A 413 17.15 -1.70 27.87
C ARG A 413 16.45 -0.37 27.57
N PRO A 414 15.69 -0.26 26.46
CA PRO A 414 15.53 -1.28 25.41
C PRO A 414 16.83 -1.55 24.65
N ARG A 415 16.99 -2.79 24.17
CA ARG A 415 18.19 -3.18 23.43
C ARG A 415 18.33 -2.31 22.18
N GLN A 416 19.56 -1.99 21.79
CA GLN A 416 19.81 -1.21 20.58
C GLN A 416 19.20 -1.88 19.34
N ALA A 417 19.18 -3.21 19.27
CA ALA A 417 18.53 -3.95 18.19
C ALA A 417 17.01 -3.71 18.12
N THR A 418 16.34 -3.54 19.27
CA THR A 418 14.92 -3.23 19.35
C THR A 418 14.67 -1.79 18.88
N VAL A 419 15.47 -0.85 19.37
CA VAL A 419 15.36 0.58 18.99
C VAL A 419 15.61 0.78 17.49
N MET A 420 16.63 0.10 16.96
CA MET A 420 17.03 0.14 15.55
C MET A 420 16.23 -0.81 14.65
N GLY A 421 15.22 -1.49 15.19
CA GLY A 421 14.41 -2.43 14.41
C GLY A 421 13.71 -1.72 13.24
N ASP A 422 13.70 -2.37 12.08
CA ASP A 422 13.07 -1.83 10.87
C ASP A 422 11.60 -1.52 11.13
N VAL A 423 11.18 -0.33 10.72
CA VAL A 423 9.76 0.05 10.69
C VAL A 423 9.06 -0.78 9.60
N PRO A 424 7.75 -1.11 9.75
CA PRO A 424 6.96 -1.60 8.62
C PRO A 424 7.24 -0.76 7.35
N PRO A 425 7.15 -1.31 6.12
CA PRO A 425 7.46 -0.57 4.90
C PRO A 425 6.25 -0.04 4.13
N SER A 426 5.02 -0.48 4.46
CA SER A 426 3.76 0.12 3.98
C SER A 426 2.91 0.70 5.11
N TYR A 427 2.08 1.70 4.79
CA TYR A 427 1.14 2.30 5.73
C TYR A 427 0.14 1.26 6.28
N SER A 428 -0.38 0.39 5.42
CA SER A 428 -1.33 -0.65 5.83
C SER A 428 -0.69 -1.63 6.81
N LEU A 429 0.56 -2.05 6.59
CA LEU A 429 1.23 -2.91 7.56
C LEU A 429 1.54 -2.18 8.87
N CYS A 430 1.92 -0.90 8.79
CA CYS A 430 2.13 -0.05 9.96
C CYS A 430 0.89 0.06 10.83
N GLU A 431 -0.28 0.28 10.23
CA GLU A 431 -1.56 0.36 10.93
C GLU A 431 -1.90 -0.94 11.67
N HIS A 432 -1.77 -2.09 10.98
CA HIS A 432 -1.98 -3.40 11.61
C HIS A 432 -0.99 -3.67 12.76
N ALA A 433 0.29 -3.32 12.56
CA ALA A 433 1.33 -3.46 13.58
C ALA A 433 1.04 -2.55 14.79
N ASN A 434 0.56 -1.32 14.55
CA ASN A 434 0.17 -0.38 15.59
C ASN A 434 -1.03 -0.88 16.40
N TYR A 435 -2.06 -1.42 15.74
CA TYR A 435 -3.20 -2.02 16.42
C TYR A 435 -2.78 -3.19 17.33
N ALA A 436 -1.95 -4.10 16.81
CA ALA A 436 -1.41 -5.21 17.59
C ALA A 436 -0.60 -4.69 18.79
N TYR A 437 0.20 -3.66 18.59
CA TYR A 437 0.99 -3.02 19.64
C TYR A 437 0.14 -2.39 20.75
N MET A 438 -0.88 -1.60 20.40
CA MET A 438 -1.80 -1.01 21.37
C MET A 438 -2.52 -2.07 22.19
N LYS A 439 -2.97 -3.16 21.54
CA LYS A 439 -3.61 -4.30 22.19
C LYS A 439 -2.68 -5.00 23.18
N GLU A 440 -1.44 -5.28 22.80
CA GLU A 440 -0.46 -5.94 23.68
C GLU A 440 -0.03 -5.03 24.83
N LEU A 441 0.20 -3.73 24.59
CA LEU A 441 0.56 -2.77 25.63
C LEU A 441 -0.53 -2.67 26.69
N ARG A 442 -1.78 -2.57 26.24
CA ARG A 442 -2.96 -2.62 27.12
C ARG A 442 -3.03 -3.92 27.90
N THR A 443 -2.84 -5.06 27.24
CA THR A 443 -2.90 -6.38 27.88
C THR A 443 -1.87 -6.53 28.99
N LEU A 444 -0.67 -5.98 28.81
CA LEU A 444 0.41 -6.03 29.79
C LEU A 444 0.25 -5.01 30.92
N LEU A 445 -0.16 -3.77 30.63
CA LEU A 445 -0.16 -2.68 31.60
C LEU A 445 -1.49 -2.47 32.33
N LEU A 446 -2.62 -2.90 31.77
CA LEU A 446 -3.92 -2.70 32.43
C LEU A 446 -4.03 -3.41 33.79
N PRO A 447 -3.57 -4.68 33.97
CA PRO A 447 -3.61 -5.32 35.28
C PRO A 447 -2.81 -4.59 36.38
N PRO A 448 -1.52 -4.25 36.22
CA PRO A 448 -0.77 -3.53 37.26
C PRO A 448 -1.29 -2.10 37.48
N MET A 449 -1.78 -1.40 36.44
CA MET A 449 -2.42 -0.09 36.64
C MET A 449 -3.70 -0.18 37.47
N LYS A 450 -4.50 -1.25 37.33
CA LYS A 450 -5.64 -1.51 38.23
C LYS A 450 -5.18 -1.74 39.67
N ASN A 451 -4.02 -2.37 39.88
CA ASN A 451 -3.43 -2.54 41.20
C ASN A 451 -2.99 -1.21 41.81
N ILE A 452 -2.44 -0.27 41.02
CA ILE A 452 -2.17 1.11 41.46
C ILE A 452 -3.48 1.76 41.94
N VAL A 453 -4.54 1.71 41.13
CA VAL A 453 -5.86 2.28 41.49
C VAL A 453 -6.41 1.64 42.77
N ARG A 454 -6.29 0.31 42.92
CA ARG A 454 -6.70 -0.41 44.12
C ARG A 454 -5.93 0.07 45.36
N ARG A 455 -4.61 0.23 45.26
CA ARG A 455 -3.78 0.79 46.33
C ARG A 455 -4.23 2.19 46.71
N LEU A 456 -4.47 3.07 45.74
CA LEU A 456 -4.98 4.42 45.98
C LEU A 456 -6.31 4.41 46.74
N VAL A 457 -7.24 3.55 46.36
CA VAL A 457 -8.55 3.40 47.03
C VAL A 457 -8.38 2.97 48.49
N ILE A 458 -7.58 1.93 48.73
CA ILE A 458 -7.36 1.38 50.08
C ILE A 458 -6.66 2.40 50.98
N GLU A 459 -5.59 3.03 50.49
CA GLU A 459 -4.82 4.01 51.26
C GLU A 459 -5.64 5.26 51.56
N CYS A 460 -6.38 5.78 50.57
CA CYS A 460 -7.21 6.96 50.75
C CYS A 460 -8.37 6.69 51.69
N ALA A 461 -8.99 5.50 51.63
CA ALA A 461 -10.02 5.09 52.59
C ALA A 461 -9.48 5.05 54.03
N ALA A 462 -8.25 4.55 54.22
CA ALA A 462 -7.61 4.50 55.54
C ALA A 462 -7.27 5.90 56.09
N ASP A 463 -7.00 6.87 55.22
CA ASP A 463 -6.64 8.24 55.61
C ASP A 463 -7.81 9.24 55.57
N GLY A 464 -8.97 8.83 55.06
CA GLY A 464 -10.12 9.71 54.84
C GLY A 464 -9.95 10.68 53.67
N TYR A 465 -9.09 10.36 52.70
CA TYR A 465 -8.94 11.12 51.45
C TYR A 465 -9.82 10.56 50.32
N ASP A 466 -10.04 11.38 49.30
CA ASP A 466 -10.75 10.98 48.08
C ASP A 466 -9.76 10.43 47.04
N ALA A 467 -9.86 9.13 46.75
CA ALA A 467 -9.02 8.44 45.79
C ALA A 467 -9.11 9.04 44.38
N VAL A 468 -10.29 9.54 43.98
CA VAL A 468 -10.50 10.18 42.67
C VAL A 468 -9.61 11.41 42.55
N ARG A 469 -9.61 12.27 43.59
CA ARG A 469 -8.78 13.47 43.63
C ARG A 469 -7.28 13.16 43.65
N LYS A 470 -6.87 12.06 44.27
CA LYS A 470 -5.47 11.61 44.26
C LYS A 470 -5.09 11.13 42.85
N ALA A 471 -5.90 10.27 42.23
CA ALA A 471 -5.67 9.78 40.88
C ALA A 471 -5.65 10.91 39.82
N CYS A 472 -6.58 11.87 39.88
CA CYS A 472 -6.60 13.01 38.96
C CYS A 472 -5.38 13.94 39.05
N LYS A 473 -4.63 13.88 40.17
CA LYS A 473 -3.41 14.68 40.36
C LYS A 473 -2.14 13.94 39.94
N MET A 474 -2.22 12.63 39.68
CA MET A 474 -1.08 11.87 39.21
C MET A 474 -0.80 12.23 37.75
N THR A 475 0.42 12.65 37.49
CA THR A 475 0.96 12.79 36.14
C THR A 475 1.23 11.41 35.54
N LEU A 476 1.45 11.32 34.22
CA LEU A 476 1.80 10.05 33.59
C LEU A 476 3.16 9.53 34.08
N ASP A 477 4.14 10.41 34.33
CA ASP A 477 5.41 10.03 34.96
C ASP A 477 5.22 9.50 36.39
N ASP A 478 4.28 10.04 37.18
CA ASP A 478 3.93 9.47 38.48
C ASP A 478 3.40 8.03 38.31
N VAL A 479 2.51 7.79 37.35
CA VAL A 479 1.98 6.44 37.07
C VAL A 479 3.10 5.48 36.67
N VAL A 480 4.05 5.92 35.86
CA VAL A 480 5.22 5.12 35.47
C VAL A 480 6.13 4.83 36.64
N HIS A 481 6.38 5.81 37.50
CA HIS A 481 7.13 5.61 38.73
C HIS A 481 6.46 4.56 39.62
N GLU A 482 5.14 4.57 39.72
CA GLU A 482 4.38 3.56 40.46
C GLU A 482 4.39 2.17 39.79
N LEU A 483 4.48 2.09 38.47
CA LEU A 483 4.67 0.82 37.76
C LEU A 483 6.04 0.19 38.03
N LYS A 484 7.02 0.95 38.51
CA LYS A 484 8.31 0.41 38.96
C LYS A 484 8.23 -0.28 40.32
N ASP A 485 7.17 -0.05 41.10
CA ASP A 485 6.96 -0.72 42.38
C ASP A 485 6.61 -2.20 42.16
N GLU A 486 7.46 -3.09 42.66
CA GLU A 486 7.30 -4.54 42.64
C GLU A 486 5.89 -4.99 43.09
N ALA A 487 5.32 -4.32 44.09
CA ALA A 487 4.05 -4.70 44.69
C ALA A 487 2.88 -4.60 43.70
N VAL A 488 2.93 -3.69 42.71
CA VAL A 488 1.82 -3.51 41.76
C VAL A 488 1.73 -4.68 40.77
N TRP A 489 2.78 -5.50 40.68
CA TRP A 489 2.86 -6.68 39.83
C TRP A 489 2.31 -7.94 40.50
N PHE A 490 1.68 -7.84 41.67
CA PHE A 490 1.03 -8.95 42.35
C PHE A 490 -0.49 -8.77 42.39
N ASP A 491 -1.23 -9.75 41.90
CA ASP A 491 -2.66 -9.83 42.12
C ASP A 491 -2.97 -10.31 43.54
N GLY A 492 -3.94 -9.66 44.17
CA GLY A 492 -4.36 -9.94 45.55
C GLY A 492 -3.40 -9.42 46.64
N PHE A 493 -2.48 -8.50 46.33
CA PHE A 493 -1.51 -7.96 47.30
C PHE A 493 -2.18 -7.18 48.45
N ASP A 494 -1.73 -7.40 49.69
CA ASP A 494 -2.23 -6.67 50.88
C ASP A 494 -1.50 -5.33 51.08
N TRP A 495 -2.12 -4.28 50.54
CA TRP A 495 -1.63 -2.91 50.64
C TRP A 495 -1.65 -2.35 52.08
N LEU A 496 -2.56 -2.80 52.94
CA LEU A 496 -2.64 -2.33 54.33
C LEU A 496 -1.53 -2.94 55.18
N GLU A 497 -1.24 -4.23 54.96
CA GLU A 497 -0.11 -4.89 55.59
C GLU A 497 1.22 -4.27 55.14
N ARG A 498 1.40 -4.06 53.83
CA ARG A 498 2.61 -3.39 53.31
C ARG A 498 2.80 -2.02 53.94
N ARG A 499 1.74 -1.20 53.96
CA ARG A 499 1.77 0.13 54.61
C ARG A 499 2.10 0.06 56.10
N ARG A 500 1.60 -0.95 56.82
CA ARG A 500 1.93 -1.18 58.24
C ARG A 500 3.41 -1.51 58.39
N ASN A 501 3.95 -2.36 57.53
CA ASN A 501 5.36 -2.76 57.52
C ASN A 501 6.26 -1.58 57.18
N ASP A 502 5.92 -0.76 56.18
CA ASP A 502 6.69 0.44 55.81
C ASP A 502 6.74 1.45 56.97
N ARG A 503 5.63 1.64 57.71
CA ARG A 503 5.62 2.47 58.92
C ARG A 503 6.49 1.91 60.04
N LEU A 504 6.56 0.58 60.18
CA LEU A 504 7.43 -0.07 61.16
C LEU A 504 8.91 0.06 60.76
N GLU A 505 9.25 -0.14 59.50
CA GLU A 505 10.62 0.03 58.99
C GLU A 505 11.07 1.49 59.02
N ALA A 506 10.20 2.45 58.71
CA ALA A 506 10.49 3.88 58.88
C ALA A 506 10.80 4.23 60.35
N ARG A 507 10.01 3.72 61.30
CA ARG A 507 10.28 3.88 62.74
C ARG A 507 11.59 3.22 63.17
N LYS A 508 11.91 2.03 62.67
CA LYS A 508 13.19 1.35 62.95
C LYS A 508 14.36 2.13 62.38
N THR A 509 14.23 2.67 61.18
CA THR A 509 15.26 3.47 60.51
C THR A 509 15.50 4.77 61.28
N GLU A 510 14.44 5.48 61.67
CA GLU A 510 14.53 6.67 62.52
C GLU A 510 15.15 6.36 63.89
N GLN A 511 14.85 5.19 64.47
CA GLN A 511 15.49 4.76 65.72
C GLN A 511 16.98 4.44 65.54
N ARG A 512 17.36 3.86 64.39
CA ARG A 512 18.77 3.58 64.04
C ARG A 512 19.55 4.86 63.78
N THR A 513 18.97 5.84 63.08
CA THR A 513 19.63 7.14 62.86
C THR A 513 19.78 7.88 64.19
N ARG A 514 18.75 7.91 65.04
CA ARG A 514 18.85 8.52 66.38
C ARG A 514 19.92 7.84 67.25
N THR A 515 19.98 6.52 67.28
CA THR A 515 21.03 5.81 68.05
C THR A 515 22.43 5.97 67.46
N MET A 516 22.56 6.14 66.15
CA MET A 516 23.84 6.44 65.49
C MET A 516 24.29 7.89 65.74
N GLU A 517 23.37 8.86 65.79
CA GLU A 517 23.64 10.26 66.18
C GLU A 517 23.98 10.38 67.67
N GLU A 518 23.32 9.63 68.55
CA GLU A 518 23.64 9.59 69.99
C GLU A 518 24.98 8.89 70.28
N SER A 519 25.42 7.96 69.43
CA SER A 519 26.73 7.30 69.58
C SER A 519 27.88 8.05 68.91
N SER A 520 27.63 8.82 67.83
CA SER A 520 28.65 9.64 67.17
C SER A 520 28.88 11.02 67.81
N SER A 521 28.00 11.46 68.73
CA SER A 521 28.12 12.74 69.46
C SER A 521 28.84 12.64 70.81
N SER A 522 29.60 11.57 71.05
CA SER A 522 30.35 11.35 72.31
C SER A 522 31.82 11.82 72.29
N ASP A 523 32.24 12.60 71.28
CA ASP A 523 33.57 13.24 71.26
C ASP A 523 33.53 14.61 70.53
N ASP A 524 32.83 15.61 71.08
CA ASP A 524 33.39 16.96 71.23
C ASP A 524 32.57 17.82 72.19
N SER A 525 33.26 18.57 73.03
CA SER A 525 32.71 19.31 74.17
C SER A 525 32.26 20.74 73.79
N SER A 526 31.25 21.27 74.52
CA SER A 526 31.21 22.61 75.16
C SER A 526 30.01 23.54 74.87
N LEU A 527 29.19 23.74 75.92
CA LEU A 527 28.62 24.99 76.50
C LEU A 527 27.99 26.10 75.60
N SER A 528 26.67 26.35 75.78
CA SER A 528 26.07 27.62 76.30
C SER A 528 24.53 27.66 76.06
N SER A 529 23.71 27.64 77.12
CA SER A 529 22.98 28.77 77.76
C SER A 529 21.70 29.29 77.07
N LYS A 530 20.55 28.97 77.72
CA LYS A 530 19.32 29.76 78.03
C LYS A 530 18.55 30.56 76.95
N SER A 531 17.23 30.32 76.85
CA SER A 531 16.18 31.29 77.25
C SER A 531 14.72 30.75 77.13
N ASP A 532 13.94 30.90 78.21
CA ASP A 532 12.50 31.29 78.37
C ASP A 532 11.54 31.15 77.17
N GLY A 533 10.28 30.71 77.24
CA GLY A 533 9.31 30.55 78.33
C GLY A 533 7.93 31.03 77.83
N SER A 534 6.88 30.18 77.82
CA SER A 534 5.49 30.65 77.79
C SER A 534 4.49 29.55 78.18
N THR A 535 3.93 29.71 79.37
CA THR A 535 2.82 28.96 79.94
C THR A 535 1.59 29.87 80.02
N THR A 536 0.48 29.54 79.36
CA THR A 536 -0.84 30.08 79.72
C THR A 536 -1.93 29.01 79.61
N SER A 537 -2.57 28.78 80.74
CA SER A 537 -3.67 27.85 81.03
C SER A 537 -5.04 28.36 80.52
N PRO A 538 -6.12 27.54 80.60
CA PRO A 538 -7.38 27.73 79.91
C PRO A 538 -8.43 28.45 80.76
N VAL A 539 -9.34 29.19 80.12
CA VAL A 539 -10.56 29.70 80.77
C VAL A 539 -11.77 29.48 79.86
N LEU A 540 -12.75 28.78 80.43
CA LEU A 540 -14.12 28.60 79.96
C LEU A 540 -14.88 29.93 80.00
N SER A 541 -15.72 30.23 79.00
CA SER A 541 -17.13 30.61 79.20
C SER A 541 -17.91 30.85 77.89
N THR A 542 -19.02 30.12 77.79
CA THR A 542 -20.39 30.56 77.42
C THR A 542 -20.72 31.10 76.01
N SER A 543 -21.36 30.21 75.24
CA SER A 543 -22.70 30.34 74.63
C SER A 543 -23.11 31.61 73.85
N THR A 544 -23.40 31.42 72.56
CA THR A 544 -24.71 31.82 72.00
C THR A 544 -25.15 30.83 70.92
N LEU A 545 -26.40 30.39 71.07
CA LEU A 545 -27.16 29.50 70.19
C LEU A 545 -27.43 30.15 68.82
N GLN A 546 -26.99 29.50 67.74
CA GLN A 546 -27.76 29.36 66.51
C GLN A 546 -27.51 27.95 65.94
N THR A 547 -28.55 27.12 65.96
CA THR A 547 -28.54 25.74 65.47
C THR A 547 -28.61 25.74 63.95
N THR A 548 -27.47 25.62 63.28
CA THR A 548 -27.41 25.07 61.92
C THR A 548 -27.18 23.57 62.04
N PRO A 549 -28.05 22.71 61.48
CA PRO A 549 -27.90 21.27 61.57
C PRO A 549 -26.59 20.87 60.89
N SER A 550 -25.72 20.18 61.61
CA SER A 550 -24.49 19.60 61.08
C SER A 550 -24.83 18.80 59.82
N PRO A 551 -24.12 19.02 58.69
CA PRO A 551 -24.33 18.19 57.50
C PRO A 551 -24.06 16.72 57.88
N PRO A 552 -24.91 15.78 57.45
CA PRO A 552 -24.74 14.37 57.77
C PRO A 552 -23.33 13.91 57.32
N PRO A 553 -22.68 13.01 58.08
CA PRO A 553 -21.41 12.43 57.66
C PRO A 553 -21.60 11.83 56.27
N LYS A 554 -20.86 12.36 55.30
CA LYS A 554 -20.89 11.86 53.93
C LYS A 554 -20.50 10.38 54.00
N GLU A 555 -21.43 9.51 53.64
CA GLU A 555 -21.18 8.08 53.56
C GLU A 555 -19.95 7.85 52.68
N ALA A 556 -18.91 7.27 53.29
CA ALA A 556 -17.68 6.99 52.58
C ALA A 556 -17.97 5.99 51.47
N ILE A 557 -17.61 6.38 50.24
CA ILE A 557 -17.81 5.61 49.03
C ILE A 557 -16.99 4.32 49.13
N LEU A 558 -17.64 3.21 49.50
CA LEU A 558 -17.01 1.89 49.48
C LEU A 558 -16.95 1.41 48.03
N ILE A 559 -15.75 1.36 47.46
CA ILE A 559 -15.49 0.69 46.19
C ILE A 559 -15.20 -0.78 46.53
N PRO A 560 -15.87 -1.76 45.90
CA PRO A 560 -15.59 -3.16 46.17
C PRO A 560 -14.14 -3.46 45.78
N VAL A 561 -13.33 -3.72 46.80
CA VAL A 561 -11.96 -4.18 46.66
C VAL A 561 -12.03 -5.69 46.51
N SER A 562 -11.38 -6.26 45.51
CA SER A 562 -11.25 -7.71 45.38
C SER A 562 -10.69 -8.30 46.69
N PRO A 563 -10.89 -9.60 46.95
CA PRO A 563 -10.28 -10.24 48.12
C PRO A 563 -8.75 -10.19 48.03
N ILE A 564 -8.11 -10.18 49.20
CA ILE A 564 -6.67 -10.42 49.34
C ILE A 564 -6.45 -11.91 49.06
N LEU A 565 -5.47 -12.25 48.22
CA LEU A 565 -5.11 -13.63 47.93
C LEU A 565 -3.92 -14.04 48.81
N ASP A 566 -3.98 -15.24 49.37
CA ASP A 566 -2.90 -15.82 50.18
C ASP A 566 -2.48 -17.19 49.59
N PRO A 567 -1.35 -17.30 48.88
CA PRO A 567 -0.37 -16.25 48.57
C PRO A 567 -0.77 -15.35 47.37
N PRO A 568 -0.22 -14.12 47.26
CA PRO A 568 -0.44 -13.23 46.12
C PRO A 568 0.14 -13.82 44.83
N ARG A 569 -0.53 -13.59 43.69
CA ARG A 569 -0.14 -14.15 42.39
C ARG A 569 0.63 -13.13 41.58
N LEU A 570 1.87 -13.44 41.21
CA LEU A 570 2.67 -12.58 40.32
C LEU A 570 2.05 -12.52 38.92
N LEU A 571 1.86 -11.30 38.41
CA LEU A 571 1.43 -11.02 37.04
C LEU A 571 2.60 -11.33 36.09
N ARG A 572 2.37 -12.14 35.06
CA ARG A 572 3.36 -12.46 34.04
C ARG A 572 2.78 -12.31 32.65
N PRO A 573 3.58 -11.89 31.65
CA PRO A 573 4.96 -11.40 31.77
C PRO A 573 5.03 -9.93 32.25
N ILE A 574 6.22 -9.50 32.71
CA ILE A 574 6.48 -8.17 33.24
C ILE A 574 7.39 -7.42 32.25
N PRO A 575 6.98 -6.29 31.66
CA PRO A 575 7.82 -5.47 30.80
C PRO A 575 8.84 -4.65 31.60
N TYR A 576 9.91 -4.23 30.93
CA TYR A 576 10.79 -3.18 31.45
C TYR A 576 10.05 -1.84 31.35
N ILE A 577 10.17 -1.03 32.39
CA ILE A 577 9.44 0.22 32.55
C ILE A 577 10.40 1.37 32.25
N PRO A 578 10.12 2.24 31.27
CA PRO A 578 10.92 3.43 30.99
C PRO A 578 11.11 4.29 32.25
N GLU A 579 12.28 4.92 32.38
CA GLU A 579 12.58 5.82 33.49
C GLU A 579 11.73 7.09 33.47
N SER A 580 11.39 7.57 32.28
CA SER A 580 10.53 8.72 32.06
C SER A 580 9.82 8.60 30.72
N LEU A 581 8.65 9.25 30.62
CA LEU A 581 7.88 9.36 29.39
C LEU A 581 8.14 10.65 28.61
N ILE A 582 9.05 11.52 29.06
CA ILE A 582 9.34 12.82 28.42
C ILE A 582 9.72 12.67 26.93
N HIS A 583 10.36 11.56 26.57
CA HIS A 583 10.78 11.28 25.19
C HIS A 583 9.76 10.48 24.38
N LEU A 584 8.61 10.10 24.96
CA LEU A 584 7.58 9.40 24.20
C LEU A 584 6.85 10.38 23.26
N PRO A 585 6.67 10.01 21.98
CA PRO A 585 5.83 10.78 21.07
C PRO A 585 4.35 10.74 21.46
N GLU A 586 3.56 11.61 20.82
CA GLU A 586 2.17 11.88 21.19
C GLU A 586 1.27 10.64 21.14
N GLN A 587 1.29 9.84 20.06
CA GLN A 587 0.39 8.67 19.97
C GLN A 587 0.74 7.62 21.03
N SER A 588 2.03 7.40 21.29
CA SER A 588 2.50 6.53 22.37
C SER A 588 2.00 6.98 23.74
N LEU A 589 2.04 8.29 24.00
CA LEU A 589 1.50 8.89 25.23
C LEU A 589 -0.02 8.71 25.32
N GLU A 590 -0.75 8.92 24.22
CA GLU A 590 -2.21 8.76 24.18
C GLU A 590 -2.64 7.33 24.48
N VAL A 591 -1.94 6.34 23.93
CA VAL A 591 -2.20 4.91 24.21
C VAL A 591 -1.98 4.62 25.69
N PHE A 592 -0.85 5.05 26.25
CA PHE A 592 -0.55 4.88 27.67
C PHE A 592 -1.60 5.57 28.56
N GLN A 593 -1.97 6.81 28.24
CA GLN A 593 -3.00 7.57 28.92
C GLN A 593 -4.38 6.89 28.81
N GLY A 594 -4.70 6.29 27.67
CA GLY A 594 -5.92 5.51 27.45
C GLY A 594 -5.99 4.30 28.39
N ILE A 595 -4.89 3.57 28.56
CA ILE A 595 -4.81 2.43 29.49
C ILE A 595 -4.99 2.90 30.93
N TRP A 596 -4.37 4.02 31.31
CA TRP A 596 -4.54 4.60 32.65
C TRP A 596 -5.99 5.05 32.91
N ARG A 597 -6.63 5.73 31.95
CA ARG A 597 -8.04 6.11 32.02
C ARG A 597 -8.93 4.89 32.25
N ASP A 598 -8.66 3.79 31.56
CA ASP A 598 -9.41 2.55 31.71
C ASP A 598 -9.17 1.84 33.04
N ALA A 599 -7.94 1.89 33.56
CA ALA A 599 -7.63 1.42 34.91
C ALA A 599 -8.37 2.25 35.98
N CYS A 600 -8.53 3.56 35.75
CA CYS A 600 -9.27 4.46 36.64
C CYS A 600 -10.79 4.40 36.46
N ARG A 601 -11.33 3.78 35.41
CA ARG A 601 -12.78 3.67 35.16
C ARG A 601 -13.60 3.26 36.40
N PRO A 602 -13.15 2.34 37.28
CA PRO A 602 -13.80 2.03 38.55
C PRO A 602 -14.09 3.24 39.46
N LEU A 603 -13.20 4.23 39.47
CA LEU A 603 -13.29 5.44 40.31
C LEU A 603 -14.41 6.39 39.87
N TYR A 604 -14.77 6.38 38.58
CA TYR A 604 -15.72 7.33 37.98
C TYR A 604 -17.11 6.75 37.76
N HIS A 605 -17.43 5.58 38.32
CA HIS A 605 -18.76 5.02 38.19
C HIS A 605 -19.81 5.97 38.77
N CYS A 606 -20.73 6.42 37.92
CA CYS A 606 -21.88 7.19 38.33
C CYS A 606 -22.69 6.40 39.37
N ARG A 607 -22.94 7.03 40.52
CA ARG A 607 -23.78 6.49 41.61
C ARG A 607 -25.14 7.17 41.67
N CYS A 608 -25.62 7.71 40.55
CA CYS A 608 -27.00 8.16 40.53
C CYS A 608 -27.92 6.96 40.72
N LYS A 609 -29.11 7.17 41.28
CA LYS A 609 -30.10 6.10 41.52
C LYS A 609 -30.47 5.30 40.26
N ILE A 610 -30.20 5.84 39.07
CA ILE A 610 -30.44 5.15 37.79
C ILE A 610 -29.30 4.15 37.54
N CYS A 611 -28.04 4.59 37.61
CA CYS A 611 -26.87 3.72 37.42
C CYS A 611 -26.75 2.65 38.51
N GLU A 612 -27.10 2.95 39.77
CA GLU A 612 -27.15 1.93 40.82
C GLU A 612 -28.21 0.87 40.55
N ARG A 613 -29.39 1.26 40.05
CA ARG A 613 -30.44 0.32 39.64
C ARG A 613 -30.03 -0.51 38.43
N ALA A 614 -29.37 0.09 37.44
CA ALA A 614 -28.84 -0.63 36.29
C ALA A 614 -27.80 -1.70 36.70
N LYS A 615 -26.84 -1.32 37.56
CA LYS A 615 -25.87 -2.28 38.12
C LYS A 615 -26.50 -3.38 38.96
N ALA A 616 -27.52 -3.04 39.75
CA ALA A 616 -28.26 -4.03 40.54
C ALA A 616 -29.01 -5.01 39.62
N ALA A 617 -29.52 -4.56 38.47
CA ALA A 617 -30.16 -5.43 37.49
C ALA A 617 -29.16 -6.38 36.81
N GLU A 618 -27.97 -5.89 36.42
CA GLU A 618 -26.90 -6.73 35.85
C GLU A 618 -26.39 -7.80 36.84
N GLY A 619 -26.25 -7.44 38.12
CA GLY A 619 -25.80 -8.38 39.16
C GLY A 619 -26.81 -9.49 39.47
N VAL A 620 -28.10 -9.31 39.16
CA VAL A 620 -29.13 -10.34 39.34
C VAL A 620 -29.08 -11.38 38.20
N VAL A 621 -28.65 -10.99 37.01
CA VAL A 621 -28.54 -11.91 35.85
C VAL A 621 -27.38 -12.90 36.03
N GLN A 622 -26.31 -12.52 36.73
CA GLN A 622 -25.15 -13.42 36.95
C GLN A 622 -25.29 -14.40 38.13
N ILE A 623 -26.37 -14.32 38.93
CA ILE A 623 -26.58 -15.19 40.11
C ILE A 623 -27.73 -16.18 39.88
N ALA A 624 -28.20 -16.37 38.63
CA ALA A 624 -29.04 -17.52 38.31
C ALA A 624 -28.14 -18.78 38.24
N PRO A 625 -28.29 -19.76 39.15
CA PRO A 625 -27.50 -20.98 39.10
C PRO A 625 -27.87 -21.78 37.85
N GLU A 626 -26.85 -22.10 37.05
CA GLU A 626 -26.91 -22.98 35.88
C GLU A 626 -27.04 -24.46 36.26
N ASP A 627 -27.80 -24.75 37.33
CA ASP A 627 -28.13 -26.10 37.77
C ASP A 627 -29.59 -26.36 37.43
N THR A 628 -29.83 -27.01 36.28
CA THR A 628 -30.69 -28.20 36.09
C THR A 628 -31.12 -28.29 34.61
N ALA A 629 -30.25 -28.82 33.74
CA ALA A 629 -30.69 -29.41 32.47
C ALA A 629 -30.56 -30.94 32.57
N GLN A 630 -31.65 -31.60 32.96
CA GLN A 630 -31.84 -33.04 32.75
C GLN A 630 -32.60 -33.26 31.43
N PRO A 631 -32.26 -34.29 30.65
CA PRO A 631 -33.02 -34.70 29.48
C PRO A 631 -34.24 -35.51 29.93
N VAL A 632 -35.45 -35.06 29.59
CA VAL A 632 -36.68 -35.83 29.82
C VAL A 632 -37.22 -36.33 28.49
N THR A 633 -37.12 -37.64 28.30
CA THR A 633 -37.88 -38.41 27.33
C THR A 633 -39.33 -38.64 27.81
N ALA A 634 -40.21 -38.90 26.84
CA ALA A 634 -41.55 -39.48 26.95
C ALA A 634 -42.78 -38.54 27.08
N ALA A 635 -43.47 -38.42 25.93
CA ALA A 635 -44.90 -38.58 25.71
C ALA A 635 -45.87 -38.44 26.90
N ALA A 636 -46.70 -37.39 26.85
CA ALA A 636 -48.08 -37.46 27.30
C ALA A 636 -48.92 -36.36 26.62
N GLU A 637 -49.88 -36.83 25.83
CA GLU A 637 -50.93 -36.10 25.15
C GLU A 637 -51.86 -35.41 26.17
N ILE A 638 -51.90 -34.07 26.19
CA ILE A 638 -52.95 -33.30 26.88
C ILE A 638 -53.45 -32.20 25.93
N ARG A 639 -54.65 -32.43 25.39
CA ARG A 639 -55.52 -31.44 24.76
C ARG A 639 -55.96 -30.39 25.79
N LEU A 640 -55.93 -29.11 25.43
CA LEU A 640 -56.85 -28.02 25.82
C LEU A 640 -56.61 -26.80 24.90
N PRO A 641 -57.55 -25.84 24.78
CA PRO A 641 -58.11 -25.41 23.51
C PRO A 641 -57.54 -24.10 22.96
N SER A 642 -57.50 -24.03 21.64
CA SER A 642 -57.12 -22.86 20.83
C SER A 642 -58.15 -21.73 20.95
N PRO A 643 -57.73 -20.48 21.21
CA PRO A 643 -58.48 -19.31 20.79
C PRO A 643 -58.03 -18.86 19.39
N GLU A 644 -58.97 -18.83 18.46
CA GLU A 644 -58.84 -18.17 17.16
C GLU A 644 -58.34 -16.73 17.34
N VAL A 645 -57.18 -16.44 16.74
CA VAL A 645 -56.73 -15.07 16.46
C VAL A 645 -56.43 -15.02 14.96
N ASN A 646 -57.21 -14.20 14.26
CA ASN A 646 -56.97 -13.80 12.88
C ASN A 646 -55.62 -13.08 12.78
N GLU A 647 -54.69 -13.65 12.02
CA GLU A 647 -53.53 -12.93 11.48
C GLU A 647 -53.84 -12.48 10.05
N PRO A 648 -53.60 -11.20 9.70
CA PRO A 648 -53.48 -10.78 8.32
C PRO A 648 -52.08 -11.11 7.79
N GLU A 649 -52.03 -11.60 6.55
CA GLU A 649 -50.83 -11.75 5.73
C GLU A 649 -50.03 -10.44 5.71
N ALA A 650 -48.78 -10.50 6.18
CA ALA A 650 -47.78 -9.47 5.98
C ALA A 650 -46.56 -10.13 5.33
N ASP A 651 -46.17 -9.58 4.18
CA ASP A 651 -45.01 -9.96 3.39
C ASP A 651 -43.73 -9.90 4.24
N ASP A 652 -43.03 -11.04 4.33
CA ASP A 652 -41.67 -11.13 4.86
C ASP A 652 -40.69 -10.58 3.79
N GLU A 653 -40.36 -9.30 3.91
CA GLU A 653 -39.14 -8.75 3.30
C GLU A 653 -37.97 -8.94 4.30
N ASP A 654 -37.04 -9.82 3.92
CA ASP A 654 -35.76 -10.04 4.60
C ASP A 654 -34.98 -8.72 4.73
N LEU A 655 -34.99 -8.15 5.94
CA LEU A 655 -34.10 -7.04 6.32
C LEU A 655 -32.90 -7.59 7.09
N ASP A 656 -31.82 -7.76 6.33
CA ASP A 656 -30.46 -7.99 6.79
C ASP A 656 -30.00 -6.86 7.73
N TYR A 657 -29.97 -7.17 9.04
CA TYR A 657 -29.60 -6.25 10.11
C TYR A 657 -28.12 -6.42 10.44
N ASP A 658 -27.25 -6.02 9.53
CA ASP A 658 -25.83 -5.84 9.82
C ASP A 658 -25.59 -4.44 10.40
N SER A 659 -25.46 -4.41 11.72
CA SER A 659 -25.17 -3.22 12.52
C SER A 659 -23.71 -2.78 12.30
N TYR A 660 -23.49 -1.97 11.27
CA TYR A 660 -22.27 -1.17 11.10
C TYR A 660 -22.33 0.03 12.07
N TYR A 661 -21.45 0.05 13.08
CA TYR A 661 -21.14 1.28 13.83
C TYR A 661 -20.21 2.12 12.95
N ASP A 662 -20.80 2.93 12.06
CA ASP A 662 -20.12 4.02 11.36
C ASP A 662 -20.45 5.33 12.11
N GLU A 663 -19.61 5.70 13.08
CA GLU A 663 -19.64 7.05 13.65
C GLU A 663 -18.97 8.01 12.65
N GLU A 664 -19.74 8.45 11.65
CA GLU A 664 -19.40 9.63 10.85
C GLU A 664 -19.38 10.87 11.76
N PHE A 665 -18.18 11.22 12.23
CA PHE A 665 -17.89 12.52 12.82
C PHE A 665 -17.87 13.57 11.72
N TYR A 666 -19.03 14.16 11.41
CA TYR A 666 -19.11 15.37 10.60
C TYR A 666 -18.47 16.54 11.38
N SER A 667 -17.21 16.85 11.09
CA SER A 667 -16.70 18.18 11.33
C SER A 667 -17.27 19.12 10.26
N GLU A 668 -18.22 19.96 10.65
CA GLU A 668 -18.53 21.20 9.92
C GLU A 668 -17.24 22.04 9.87
N GLU A 669 -16.47 21.92 8.79
CA GLU A 669 -15.42 22.88 8.47
C GLU A 669 -16.07 24.13 7.88
N ASP A 670 -16.12 25.18 8.69
CA ASP A 670 -16.36 26.56 8.28
C ASP A 670 -15.31 26.97 7.24
N ASP A 671 -15.75 27.13 5.98
CA ASP A 671 -15.03 27.78 4.90
C ASP A 671 -14.86 29.30 5.18
N GLU A 672 -14.02 29.68 6.14
CA GLU A 672 -13.51 31.05 6.23
C GLU A 672 -12.27 31.23 5.33
N ALA A 673 -12.52 31.85 4.19
CA ALA A 673 -11.53 32.31 3.22
C ALA A 673 -10.41 33.15 3.87
N TRP A 674 -9.26 32.51 4.15
CA TRP A 674 -8.07 33.19 4.63
C TRP A 674 -7.33 33.87 3.47
N SER A 675 -7.42 35.20 3.41
CA SER A 675 -6.65 36.04 2.49
C SER A 675 -5.20 36.16 2.99
N PRO A 676 -4.16 35.79 2.22
CA PRO A 676 -2.78 35.94 2.68
C PRO A 676 -2.36 37.40 2.60
N SER A 677 -2.26 38.05 3.76
CA SER A 677 -1.55 39.33 3.90
C SER A 677 -0.05 39.07 4.00
N ALA A 678 0.69 39.79 3.15
CA ALA A 678 2.13 39.81 3.09
C ALA A 678 2.76 40.35 4.39
N ASP A 679 3.68 39.60 4.98
CA ASP A 679 4.98 40.12 5.44
C ASP A 679 5.83 39.00 6.06
N ARG A 680 6.83 38.51 5.33
CA ARG A 680 8.00 37.85 5.93
C ARG A 680 9.24 38.09 5.06
N LYS A 681 10.08 39.00 5.56
CA LYS A 681 11.42 39.33 5.05
C LYS A 681 12.29 38.07 5.02
N SER A 682 12.79 37.73 3.83
CA SER A 682 13.92 36.82 3.65
C SER A 682 15.25 37.60 3.62
N PRO A 683 16.37 36.98 4.02
CA PRO A 683 17.66 37.65 4.16
C PRO A 683 18.39 37.81 2.82
N GLU A 684 19.12 38.92 2.71
CA GLU A 684 19.90 39.38 1.56
C GLU A 684 21.00 38.39 1.13
N VAL A 685 21.09 38.16 -0.18
CA VAL A 685 22.24 37.55 -0.87
C VAL A 685 22.86 38.62 -1.78
N PRO A 686 24.20 38.73 -1.90
CA PRO A 686 24.85 39.86 -2.57
C PRO A 686 24.73 39.84 -4.10
N ASP A 687 24.37 41.00 -4.66
CA ASP A 687 24.25 41.28 -6.10
C ASP A 687 25.56 41.18 -6.88
N LEU A 688 25.50 40.55 -8.07
CA LEU A 688 26.45 40.72 -9.16
C LEU A 688 25.78 41.49 -10.33
N PRO A 689 26.51 42.37 -11.05
CA PRO A 689 25.88 43.33 -11.96
C PRO A 689 25.54 42.71 -13.33
N VAL A 690 24.25 42.59 -13.63
CA VAL A 690 23.74 42.23 -14.97
C VAL A 690 23.53 43.49 -15.82
N ARG A 691 24.09 43.41 -17.02
CA ARG A 691 24.24 44.45 -18.04
C ARG A 691 22.88 44.76 -18.71
N LYS A 692 22.44 46.02 -18.63
CA LYS A 692 21.25 46.55 -19.32
C LYS A 692 21.36 46.41 -20.85
N ARG A 693 20.34 45.84 -21.49
CA ARG A 693 19.96 46.15 -22.89
C ARG A 693 18.49 46.53 -22.93
N SER A 694 18.25 47.64 -23.60
CA SER A 694 17.00 48.37 -23.84
C SER A 694 15.95 47.53 -24.56
N LEU A 695 14.69 47.68 -24.12
CA LEU A 695 13.49 47.11 -24.72
C LEU A 695 12.53 48.27 -24.97
N ASP A 696 12.42 48.69 -26.24
CA ASP A 696 11.42 49.65 -26.72
C ASP A 696 10.50 48.94 -27.72
N ASP A 697 9.20 49.14 -27.52
CA ASP A 697 8.09 49.23 -28.47
C ASP A 697 7.87 48.15 -29.54
N VAL A 698 6.89 47.27 -29.30
CA VAL A 698 5.91 46.87 -30.33
C VAL A 698 4.53 46.65 -29.68
N ALA A 699 3.55 47.44 -30.13
CA ALA A 699 2.15 47.35 -29.77
C ALA A 699 1.44 46.17 -30.46
N GLU A 700 0.66 45.40 -29.70
CA GLU A 700 -0.25 44.36 -30.21
C GLU A 700 -1.68 44.92 -30.36
N PRO A 701 -2.37 44.68 -31.50
CA PRO A 701 -3.81 44.93 -31.61
C PRO A 701 -4.61 43.64 -31.35
N VAL A 702 -5.43 43.68 -30.31
CA VAL A 702 -6.50 42.73 -30.01
C VAL A 702 -7.52 42.69 -31.17
N ARG A 703 -7.74 41.50 -31.75
CA ARG A 703 -8.89 41.22 -32.63
C ARG A 703 -9.60 39.95 -32.20
N SER A 704 -10.71 40.15 -31.50
CA SER A 704 -11.79 39.17 -31.34
C SER A 704 -12.59 39.05 -32.64
N GLY A 705 -12.68 37.84 -33.21
CA GLY A 705 -13.52 37.54 -34.36
C GLY A 705 -14.03 36.11 -34.28
N THR A 706 -15.33 35.96 -34.04
CA THR A 706 -16.10 34.72 -34.11
C THR A 706 -16.14 34.16 -35.55
N PRO A 707 -16.30 32.83 -35.74
CA PRO A 707 -16.25 32.22 -37.07
C PRO A 707 -17.57 32.37 -37.83
N PRO A 708 -17.55 32.58 -39.16
CA PRO A 708 -18.77 32.64 -39.96
C PRO A 708 -19.34 31.25 -40.27
N LYS A 709 -20.68 31.17 -40.24
CA LYS A 709 -21.51 30.03 -40.65
C LYS A 709 -21.23 29.68 -42.12
N LYS A 710 -20.91 28.41 -42.38
CA LYS A 710 -20.75 27.87 -43.74
C LYS A 710 -22.11 27.85 -44.47
N LEU A 711 -22.14 28.47 -45.65
CA LEU A 711 -23.20 28.27 -46.64
C LEU A 711 -23.17 26.82 -47.13
N LYS A 712 -24.35 26.21 -47.15
CA LYS A 712 -24.64 24.93 -47.80
C LYS A 712 -24.59 25.16 -49.31
N VAL A 713 -23.65 24.51 -49.99
CA VAL A 713 -23.62 24.41 -51.46
C VAL A 713 -24.04 22.98 -51.77
N ASP A 714 -25.22 22.82 -52.34
CA ASP A 714 -25.69 21.56 -52.88
C ASP A 714 -24.91 21.28 -54.17
N VAL A 715 -24.11 20.22 -54.15
CA VAL A 715 -23.47 19.65 -55.34
C VAL A 715 -24.09 18.28 -55.54
N GLU A 716 -24.98 18.18 -56.53
CA GLU A 716 -25.42 16.91 -57.13
C GLU A 716 -24.20 16.21 -57.73
N VAL A 717 -23.83 15.06 -57.16
CA VAL A 717 -22.88 14.12 -57.75
C VAL A 717 -23.61 12.80 -57.94
N ASP A 718 -23.91 12.48 -59.19
CA ASP A 718 -24.35 11.17 -59.65
C ASP A 718 -23.26 10.12 -59.35
N VAL A 719 -23.59 9.15 -58.49
CA VAL A 719 -22.76 7.96 -58.23
C VAL A 719 -23.59 6.72 -58.57
N PRO A 720 -23.12 5.81 -59.45
CA PRO A 720 -23.86 4.61 -59.82
C PRO A 720 -23.80 3.52 -58.73
N GLU A 721 -24.97 2.97 -58.41
CA GLU A 721 -25.16 1.81 -57.53
C GLU A 721 -24.46 0.53 -58.04
N PRO A 722 -23.81 -0.26 -57.16
CA PRO A 722 -23.52 -1.66 -57.44
C PRO A 722 -24.67 -2.55 -56.95
N ARG A 723 -25.27 -3.25 -57.91
CA ARG A 723 -26.33 -4.25 -57.75
C ARG A 723 -25.93 -5.39 -56.81
N LEU A 724 -26.72 -5.58 -55.76
CA LEU A 724 -26.79 -6.78 -54.93
C LEU A 724 -27.28 -7.97 -55.76
N LYS A 725 -26.46 -9.02 -55.92
CA LYS A 725 -26.91 -10.34 -56.36
C LYS A 725 -27.21 -11.20 -55.13
N LYS A 726 -28.51 -11.42 -54.90
CA LYS A 726 -29.05 -12.55 -54.12
C LYS A 726 -28.63 -13.86 -54.80
N ARG A 727 -28.10 -14.81 -54.04
CA ARG A 727 -28.24 -16.24 -54.35
C ARG A 727 -28.79 -16.94 -53.12
N ASN A 728 -29.92 -17.60 -53.35
CA ASN A 728 -30.66 -18.41 -52.41
C ASN A 728 -30.23 -19.88 -52.55
N SER A 729 -30.41 -20.63 -51.45
CA SER A 729 -30.74 -22.06 -51.33
C SER A 729 -29.96 -23.13 -52.11
N GLU A 730 -29.37 -24.09 -51.41
CA GLU A 730 -29.67 -25.52 -51.61
C GLU A 730 -29.38 -26.33 -50.34
N GLU A 731 -30.32 -27.21 -49.99
CA GLU A 731 -30.30 -28.20 -48.91
C GLU A 731 -29.25 -29.29 -49.16
N LEU A 732 -28.70 -29.89 -48.10
CA LEU A 732 -28.21 -31.28 -48.16
C LEU A 732 -28.14 -31.92 -46.77
N GLU A 733 -29.20 -32.68 -46.50
CA GLU A 733 -29.28 -34.00 -45.90
C GLU A 733 -28.33 -34.40 -44.76
N VAL A 734 -28.99 -34.67 -43.63
CA VAL A 734 -28.59 -35.50 -42.50
C VAL A 734 -28.27 -36.92 -42.97
N VAL A 735 -27.08 -37.42 -42.63
CA VAL A 735 -26.80 -38.85 -42.52
C VAL A 735 -26.07 -39.10 -41.21
N GLU A 736 -26.82 -39.62 -40.24
CA GLU A 736 -26.28 -40.41 -39.13
C GLU A 736 -25.75 -41.73 -39.68
N ASP A 737 -24.53 -42.12 -39.31
CA ASP A 737 -24.24 -43.45 -38.76
C ASP A 737 -22.74 -43.67 -38.51
N GLY A 738 -22.44 -44.42 -37.45
CA GLY A 738 -21.35 -45.40 -37.52
C GLY A 738 -20.14 -45.21 -36.61
N ALA A 739 -20.32 -45.55 -35.34
CA ALA A 739 -19.44 -46.37 -34.50
C ALA A 739 -17.96 -46.55 -34.92
N GLY A 740 -17.05 -46.12 -34.05
CA GLY A 740 -15.61 -46.41 -34.18
C GLY A 740 -14.85 -46.34 -32.85
N ARG A 741 -15.12 -47.27 -31.93
CA ARG A 741 -14.27 -47.56 -30.77
C ARG A 741 -12.82 -47.82 -31.22
N LYS A 742 -11.87 -46.99 -30.81
CA LYS A 742 -10.45 -47.34 -30.78
C LYS A 742 -9.84 -47.06 -29.41
N ARG A 743 -9.70 -48.18 -28.70
CA ARG A 743 -8.88 -48.49 -27.54
C ARG A 743 -7.50 -47.81 -27.65
N PHE A 744 -7.20 -46.85 -26.78
CA PHE A 744 -5.82 -46.41 -26.57
C PHE A 744 -5.13 -47.37 -25.60
N LYS A 745 -3.93 -47.75 -26.01
CA LYS A 745 -3.06 -48.78 -25.47
C LYS A 745 -2.21 -48.11 -24.38
N THR A 746 -2.30 -48.60 -23.16
CA THR A 746 -1.31 -48.38 -22.12
C THR A 746 -0.01 -49.07 -22.54
N GLU A 747 1.05 -48.31 -22.72
CA GLU A 747 2.42 -48.83 -22.83
C GLU A 747 3.23 -48.29 -21.65
N ASP A 748 3.85 -49.25 -20.97
CA ASP A 748 4.70 -49.11 -19.81
C ASP A 748 5.92 -48.21 -20.09
N ILE A 749 6.16 -47.24 -19.21
CA ILE A 749 7.45 -46.52 -19.18
C ILE A 749 8.30 -47.14 -18.08
N VAL A 750 9.38 -47.75 -18.58
CA VAL A 750 10.48 -48.40 -17.91
C VAL A 750 11.21 -47.47 -16.95
N GLU A 751 11.34 -47.92 -15.70
CA GLU A 751 12.29 -47.40 -14.71
C GLU A 751 13.71 -47.36 -15.29
N SER A 752 14.41 -46.23 -15.13
CA SER A 752 15.84 -46.12 -15.35
C SER A 752 16.53 -45.52 -14.12
N PRO A 753 17.75 -45.98 -13.79
CA PRO A 753 18.31 -45.94 -12.44
C PRO A 753 19.03 -44.62 -12.10
N PRO A 754 19.33 -44.36 -10.81
CA PRO A 754 19.94 -43.11 -10.37
C PRO A 754 21.42 -43.05 -10.75
N MET A 755 21.82 -41.96 -11.40
CA MET A 755 23.22 -41.62 -11.62
C MET A 755 23.81 -41.01 -10.36
N SER A 756 24.86 -41.67 -9.88
CA SER A 756 25.73 -41.28 -8.78
C SER A 756 26.45 -39.94 -9.04
N LEU A 757 26.41 -39.08 -8.02
CA LEU A 757 27.21 -37.87 -7.88
C LEU A 757 28.67 -38.25 -7.58
N GLU A 758 29.58 -38.00 -8.53
CA GLU A 758 31.01 -37.91 -8.24
C GLU A 758 31.39 -36.44 -8.02
N ASN A 759 31.79 -36.16 -6.78
CA ASN A 759 32.45 -34.92 -6.38
C ASN A 759 33.79 -34.80 -7.12
N SER A 760 33.95 -33.72 -7.88
CA SER A 760 35.26 -33.25 -8.34
C SER A 760 35.55 -31.88 -7.73
N ASP A 761 36.43 -31.90 -6.73
CA ASP A 761 37.08 -30.73 -6.15
C ASP A 761 37.93 -30.04 -7.23
N HIS A 762 37.52 -28.84 -7.63
CA HIS A 762 38.39 -27.88 -8.29
C HIS A 762 38.48 -26.61 -7.46
N SER A 763 39.52 -26.58 -6.63
CA SER A 763 40.08 -25.41 -5.98
C SER A 763 40.52 -24.38 -7.04
N SER A 764 39.74 -23.33 -7.24
CA SER A 764 40.23 -22.10 -7.87
C SER A 764 40.61 -21.09 -6.79
N SER A 765 41.91 -20.89 -6.67
CA SER A 765 42.54 -19.83 -5.89
C SER A 765 42.12 -18.46 -6.42
N VAL A 766 41.44 -17.69 -5.55
CA VAL A 766 41.16 -16.25 -5.73
C VAL A 766 42.46 -15.47 -5.48
N PRO A 767 42.94 -14.61 -6.40
CA PRO A 767 44.03 -13.69 -6.12
C PRO A 767 43.51 -12.48 -5.32
N PRO A 768 44.33 -11.87 -4.44
CA PRO A 768 43.89 -10.75 -3.61
C PRO A 768 43.78 -9.46 -4.43
N LEU A 769 42.76 -8.68 -4.07
CA LEU A 769 42.52 -7.31 -4.51
C LEU A 769 43.68 -6.40 -4.05
N GLU A 770 44.38 -5.78 -5.00
CA GLU A 770 45.22 -4.62 -4.74
C GLU A 770 44.35 -3.36 -4.80
N GLU A 771 44.37 -2.60 -3.71
CA GLU A 771 43.93 -1.21 -3.59
C GLU A 771 44.73 -0.34 -4.57
N GLU A 772 44.05 0.39 -5.45
CA GLU A 772 44.66 1.49 -6.21
C GLU A 772 43.99 2.81 -5.81
N GLU A 773 44.65 3.51 -4.89
CA GLU A 773 44.50 4.93 -4.65
C GLU A 773 44.99 5.75 -5.88
N ALA A 774 44.30 6.87 -6.10
CA ALA A 774 44.70 8.08 -6.83
C ALA A 774 44.57 8.11 -8.38
N ARG A 775 43.50 8.77 -8.84
CA ARG A 775 43.58 9.99 -9.68
C ARG A 775 42.30 10.80 -9.70
#